data_AF-A0A7S0HWJ6-F1
#
_entry.id   AF-A0A7S0HWJ6-F1
#
_cell.length_a   1.000
_cell.length_b   1.000
_cell.length_c   1.000
_cell.angle_alpha   90.00
_cell.angle_beta   90.00
_cell.angle_gamma   90.00
#
_symmetry.space_group_name_H-M   'P 1'
#
loop_
_entity.id
_entity.type
_entity.pdbx_description
1 polymer ?
#
loop_
_entity_poly.entity_id
_entity_poly.type
_entity_poly.pdbx_seq_one_letter_code
_entity_poly.pdbx_strand_id
1 'polypeptide(L)'
;KLCVLLWSDSVVQTPLFMSIHPATRQLIKLTTHPDQFGVDPEPLSWDARDPAKRGPVVATVSKPGKRNAIGAHSGTYSVYRAVALAAQAASPNFRPDFTNTLPPEQIGPHESWFVPGQICSLDPWGHVVQHVFEDRIKSGDLDVRPTIAVTKSHLDVLEVKEAIKLGKLKADGKIVSPDGSLVVTKAAIEPVWHLSHVARRFQCDESELRRLLYEQTGGMFPELVTRPDLKLFLPPINGITVYMLGDVSTLSDPSKPVCVRLHDESYDSDVFATAASSCRSCLVYGMMECVLAAQEGGCGLIVYSRQEGNALGEVAKFLVHNAREQAPGGDSIDNFFSQQKRVSGADDVRLYELSADVLHWLGVTRVHKLVTSNEIKVRVLREAGIEVLETVAIPQTLLKQMTGEGATIESTARATSIDDPKRSPRLGPVRTTRRGAAGKPQPTISKGGKCCKDDFCLGGGAGATGGGGGARATKPNGAHQAMTRVVLTTHTGQYSSTPLPVVWGHADPSVRGAIVATLDRPDHRNAIGTHNGPYAVYRAVGVARGQIAAAEALDLSSTEPAIKIGPFPSWSDPDKIVALDPWGHLAPQAAPHGPASEAQRRGVHVQPTIAVSRANLKPIEIEQAVAAGRLKVDGKILQEGCVVSVIKCAIEPVWYLPGIARRFKLEEATLRRMLFEHTGGMFPELVTRTDLSVFLPPIGGCTAYIMGDPDSIPDPSKPLAVRVHDECNGSDVFGSDICTCRPYLVHGIEECVLAAQQGGAGLIVYNRKEGRALGEVTKFMVYNARKRQEGGDSAQNYFKRTEMIAGVQDMRFQELMPDALLWLGVKKIDRFVSMSDMKYDALANVGIEVVTRVDIPEELVPADAKVEIDAKVFAGYFAGNKKVKTWDELQGTIGRTADDNLKVDKISAA
;
A
#
# COMPACT_ATOMS: atom_id res chain seq x y z
N LYS A 1 -39.84 -63.30 19.58
CA LYS A 1 -40.29 -63.86 18.28
C LYS A 1 -39.31 -63.34 17.23
N LEU A 2 -38.17 -64.05 17.08
CA LEU A 2 -37.73 -64.85 15.90
C LEU A 2 -37.17 -63.94 14.78
N CYS A 3 -36.01 -64.11 14.13
CA CYS A 3 -34.90 -65.10 13.99
C CYS A 3 -33.66 -64.28 13.49
N VAL A 4 -32.38 -64.50 13.81
CA VAL A 4 -31.39 -65.60 13.65
C VAL A 4 -31.17 -66.09 12.20
N LEU A 5 -29.92 -65.92 11.70
CA LEU A 5 -29.04 -66.83 10.89
C LEU A 5 -27.92 -65.96 10.22
N LEU A 6 -26.63 -65.99 10.59
CA LEU A 6 -25.51 -66.96 10.44
C LEU A 6 -24.80 -67.02 9.07
N TRP A 7 -23.51 -66.63 9.10
CA TRP A 7 -22.28 -67.16 8.44
C TRP A 7 -22.07 -67.13 6.90
N SER A 8 -20.95 -66.53 6.45
CA SER A 8 -19.77 -67.25 5.92
C SER A 8 -18.63 -66.31 5.44
N ASP A 9 -17.38 -66.71 5.69
CA ASP A 9 -16.11 -66.07 5.32
C ASP A 9 -15.89 -65.83 3.82
N SER A 10 -15.16 -64.75 3.47
CA SER A 10 -13.97 -64.80 2.59
C SER A 10 -13.31 -63.43 2.37
N VAL A 11 -11.98 -63.45 2.45
CA VAL A 11 -10.96 -62.40 2.37
C VAL A 11 -10.97 -61.58 1.06
N VAL A 12 -10.91 -60.24 1.14
CA VAL A 12 -10.07 -59.36 0.29
C VAL A 12 -9.71 -58.07 1.06
N GLN A 13 -8.42 -57.71 1.02
CA GLN A 13 -7.80 -56.53 1.64
C GLN A 13 -8.24 -55.19 1.01
N THR A 14 -8.57 -54.20 1.85
CA THR A 14 -8.21 -52.77 1.68
C THR A 14 -8.50 -52.01 2.98
N PRO A 15 -7.57 -51.22 3.56
CA PRO A 15 -7.88 -50.42 4.74
C PRO A 15 -8.61 -49.14 4.30
N LEU A 16 -9.90 -49.04 4.66
CA LEU A 16 -10.69 -47.83 4.50
C LEU A 16 -10.33 -46.82 5.61
N PHE A 17 -9.87 -45.65 5.17
CA PHE A 17 -10.05 -44.33 5.78
C PHE A 17 -10.19 -44.25 7.31
N MET A 18 -9.09 -43.86 7.97
CA MET A 18 -9.18 -43.25 9.29
C MET A 18 -10.01 -41.97 9.21
N SER A 19 -10.97 -41.91 10.11
CA SER A 19 -11.99 -40.88 10.28
C SER A 19 -11.41 -39.46 10.31
N ILE A 20 -11.87 -38.62 9.39
CA ILE A 20 -11.71 -37.16 9.44
C ILE A 20 -12.53 -36.67 10.64
N HIS A 21 -11.91 -35.84 11.49
CA HIS A 21 -12.58 -35.18 12.61
C HIS A 21 -13.87 -34.48 12.15
N PRO A 22 -14.98 -34.55 12.91
CA PRO A 22 -16.14 -33.72 12.61
C PRO A 22 -15.72 -32.26 12.86
N ALA A 23 -15.57 -31.49 11.79
CA ALA A 23 -15.45 -30.05 11.87
C ALA A 23 -16.65 -29.54 12.68
N THR A 24 -16.42 -29.14 13.93
CA THR A 24 -17.38 -28.37 14.72
C THR A 24 -17.85 -27.22 13.82
N ARG A 25 -19.14 -27.22 13.46
CA ARG A 25 -19.80 -26.08 12.80
C ARG A 25 -19.69 -24.88 13.75
N GLN A 26 -18.58 -24.15 13.68
CA GLN A 26 -18.47 -22.85 14.29
C GLN A 26 -19.40 -21.92 13.52
N LEU A 27 -20.48 -21.50 14.18
CA LEU A 27 -21.33 -20.43 13.71
C LEU A 27 -20.46 -19.17 13.53
N ILE A 28 -20.31 -18.72 12.28
CA ILE A 28 -19.74 -17.40 11.99
C ILE A 28 -20.75 -16.38 12.49
N LYS A 29 -20.41 -15.66 13.56
CA LYS A 29 -21.27 -14.62 14.14
C LYS A 29 -21.14 -13.33 13.31
N LEU A 30 -22.15 -13.06 12.49
CA LEU A 30 -22.33 -11.80 11.76
C LEU A 30 -23.05 -10.80 12.67
N THR A 31 -22.34 -10.05 13.52
CA THR A 31 -22.98 -9.16 14.50
C THR A 31 -22.96 -7.71 14.02
N THR A 32 -24.15 -7.12 13.85
CA THR A 32 -24.36 -5.73 13.40
C THR A 32 -25.03 -4.83 14.44
N HIS A 33 -25.19 -5.29 15.70
CA HIS A 33 -25.94 -4.57 16.73
C HIS A 33 -25.15 -4.35 18.03
N PRO A 34 -25.27 -3.18 18.68
CA PRO A 34 -24.55 -2.85 19.92
C PRO A 34 -24.91 -3.79 21.09
N ASP A 35 -26.15 -4.28 21.14
CA ASP A 35 -26.73 -4.93 22.32
C ASP A 35 -26.52 -6.46 22.36
N GLN A 36 -26.00 -7.05 21.28
CA GLN A 36 -25.79 -8.51 21.16
C GLN A 36 -24.52 -9.02 21.84
N PHE A 37 -23.87 -8.17 22.62
CA PHE A 37 -22.47 -8.31 22.90
C PHE A 37 -22.27 -8.34 24.42
N GLY A 38 -21.91 -9.52 24.94
CA GLY A 38 -21.14 -9.63 26.18
C GLY A 38 -19.68 -9.23 25.90
N VAL A 39 -19.42 -7.93 25.69
CA VAL A 39 -18.08 -7.40 25.39
C VAL A 39 -17.53 -6.74 26.63
N ASP A 40 -16.32 -7.16 26.96
CA ASP A 40 -15.50 -6.59 28.01
C ASP A 40 -14.17 -6.21 27.35
N PRO A 41 -14.17 -5.20 26.44
CA PRO A 41 -13.00 -4.83 25.66
C PRO A 41 -11.90 -4.40 26.62
N GLU A 42 -10.64 -4.64 26.26
CA GLU A 42 -9.54 -4.19 27.11
C GLU A 42 -9.59 -2.67 27.30
N PRO A 43 -9.67 -2.16 28.55
CA PRO A 43 -9.77 -0.73 28.80
C PRO A 43 -8.64 0.05 28.16
N LEU A 44 -8.98 1.21 27.59
CA LEU A 44 -8.03 2.08 26.94
C LEU A 44 -8.26 3.55 27.32
N SER A 45 -7.21 4.19 27.84
CA SER A 45 -7.17 5.63 28.11
C SER A 45 -5.99 6.23 27.36
N TRP A 46 -6.19 6.57 26.08
CA TRP A 46 -5.13 6.86 25.10
C TRP A 46 -4.01 7.79 25.60
N ASP A 47 -4.36 8.90 26.24
CA ASP A 47 -3.42 9.95 26.69
C ASP A 47 -2.85 9.70 28.10
N ALA A 48 -3.17 8.56 28.74
CA ALA A 48 -2.70 8.29 30.10
C ALA A 48 -1.18 8.06 30.14
N ARG A 49 -0.52 8.72 31.09
CA ARG A 49 0.94 8.62 31.28
C ARG A 49 1.39 7.23 31.73
N ASP A 50 0.64 6.65 32.64
CA ASP A 50 0.91 5.30 33.15
C ASP A 50 0.42 4.28 32.13
N PRO A 51 1.30 3.48 31.51
CA PRO A 51 0.89 2.55 30.48
C PRO A 51 -0.05 1.46 30.99
N ALA A 52 0.01 1.10 32.28
CA ALA A 52 -0.91 0.13 32.88
C ALA A 52 -2.35 0.68 32.94
N LYS A 53 -2.50 2.00 33.16
CA LYS A 53 -3.81 2.70 33.10
C LYS A 53 -4.23 3.01 31.66
N ARG A 54 -3.26 3.27 30.78
CA ARG A 54 -3.50 3.52 29.36
C ARG A 54 -4.04 2.29 28.64
N GLY A 55 -3.52 1.11 28.96
CA GLY A 55 -3.91 -0.17 28.35
C GLY A 55 -3.24 -0.45 26.99
N PRO A 56 -3.13 -1.72 26.58
CA PRO A 56 -2.53 -2.07 25.28
C PRO A 56 -3.49 -1.84 24.11
N VAL A 57 -2.93 -1.71 22.90
CA VAL A 57 -3.70 -1.82 21.65
C VAL A 57 -3.93 -3.31 21.36
N VAL A 58 -5.19 -3.72 21.27
CA VAL A 58 -5.60 -5.13 21.12
C VAL A 58 -6.51 -5.29 19.91
N ALA A 59 -5.97 -5.80 18.81
CA ALA A 59 -6.69 -6.18 17.60
C ALA A 59 -6.71 -7.72 17.40
N THR A 60 -6.88 -8.45 18.51
CA THR A 60 -6.83 -9.91 18.54
C THR A 60 -7.97 -10.57 17.78
N VAL A 61 -7.67 -11.62 17.03
CA VAL A 61 -8.68 -12.47 16.35
C VAL A 61 -9.07 -13.70 17.17
N SER A 62 -8.26 -14.08 18.16
CA SER A 62 -8.50 -15.30 18.97
C SER A 62 -9.49 -15.07 20.11
N LYS A 63 -9.55 -13.86 20.67
CA LYS A 63 -10.53 -13.44 21.68
C LYS A 63 -11.25 -12.14 21.27
N PRO A 64 -12.16 -12.17 20.29
CA PRO A 64 -12.77 -10.97 19.74
C PRO A 64 -13.44 -10.05 20.77
N GLY A 65 -13.97 -10.60 21.86
CA GLY A 65 -14.59 -9.84 22.95
C GLY A 65 -13.61 -8.96 23.77
N LYS A 66 -12.30 -9.17 23.64
CA LYS A 66 -11.25 -8.35 24.27
C LYS A 66 -10.69 -7.27 23.34
N ARG A 67 -11.10 -7.22 22.08
CA ARG A 67 -10.61 -6.22 21.11
C ARG A 67 -11.04 -4.82 21.53
N ASN A 68 -10.10 -3.88 21.48
CA ASN A 68 -10.35 -2.45 21.66
C ASN A 68 -10.02 -1.61 20.40
N ALA A 69 -9.72 -2.28 19.28
CA ALA A 69 -9.41 -1.65 18.00
C ALA A 69 -10.11 -2.31 16.81
N ILE A 70 -10.51 -1.47 15.84
CA ILE A 70 -11.10 -1.86 14.56
C ILE A 70 -9.97 -2.25 13.59
N GLY A 71 -10.15 -3.33 12.83
CA GLY A 71 -9.14 -3.90 11.95
C GLY A 71 -8.33 -5.02 12.62
N ALA A 72 -7.12 -5.27 12.10
CA ALA A 72 -6.23 -6.34 12.54
C ALA A 72 -4.78 -5.85 12.68
N HIS A 73 -4.00 -6.51 13.56
CA HIS A 73 -2.55 -6.32 13.59
C HIS A 73 -1.92 -6.64 12.22
N SER A 74 -0.81 -5.96 11.90
CA SER A 74 -0.13 -6.07 10.60
C SER A 74 -0.91 -5.52 9.40
N GLY A 75 -2.04 -4.85 9.63
CA GLY A 75 -2.76 -4.07 8.61
C GLY A 75 -3.04 -4.87 7.33
N THR A 76 -2.52 -4.39 6.19
CA THR A 76 -2.65 -5.04 4.87
C THR A 76 -2.11 -6.47 4.85
N TYR A 77 -1.10 -6.78 5.67
CA TYR A 77 -0.49 -8.11 5.72
C TYR A 77 -1.34 -9.18 6.41
N SER A 78 -2.42 -8.78 7.11
CA SER A 78 -3.40 -9.71 7.66
C SER A 78 -4.09 -10.56 6.58
N VAL A 79 -4.24 -10.05 5.36
CA VAL A 79 -4.75 -10.79 4.20
C VAL A 79 -3.82 -11.95 3.85
N TYR A 80 -2.50 -11.72 3.84
CA TYR A 80 -1.54 -12.79 3.61
C TYR A 80 -1.59 -13.81 4.75
N ARG A 81 -1.73 -13.35 6.00
CA ARG A 81 -1.82 -14.26 7.16
C ARG A 81 -3.04 -15.16 7.06
N ALA A 82 -4.17 -14.61 6.65
CA ALA A 82 -5.40 -15.36 6.46
C ALA A 82 -5.25 -16.49 5.43
N VAL A 83 -4.61 -16.21 4.29
CA VAL A 83 -4.34 -17.23 3.27
C VAL A 83 -3.35 -18.27 3.78
N ALA A 84 -2.31 -17.87 4.55
CA ALA A 84 -1.34 -18.82 5.13
C ALA A 84 -2.00 -19.78 6.11
N LEU A 85 -2.93 -19.28 6.93
CA LEU A 85 -3.72 -20.07 7.86
C LEU A 85 -4.68 -21.00 7.11
N ALA A 86 -5.32 -20.52 6.05
CA ALA A 86 -6.19 -21.34 5.20
C ALA A 86 -5.40 -22.50 4.54
N ALA A 87 -4.20 -22.21 4.05
CA ALA A 87 -3.26 -23.18 3.48
C ALA A 87 -2.55 -24.06 4.53
N GLN A 88 -2.86 -23.90 5.83
CA GLN A 88 -2.24 -24.63 6.94
C GLN A 88 -0.71 -24.44 7.04
N ALA A 89 -0.18 -23.38 6.46
CA ALA A 89 1.24 -23.00 6.55
C ALA A 89 1.58 -22.28 7.87
N ALA A 90 0.56 -21.86 8.63
CA ALA A 90 0.69 -21.24 9.94
C ALA A 90 -0.35 -21.81 10.92
N SER A 91 -0.11 -21.66 12.23
CA SER A 91 -1.06 -22.09 13.26
C SER A 91 -1.97 -20.95 13.71
N PRO A 92 -3.30 -21.15 13.81
CA PRO A 92 -4.23 -20.13 14.30
C PRO A 92 -4.03 -19.81 15.80
N ASN A 93 -3.48 -20.77 16.56
CA ASN A 93 -3.19 -20.64 17.98
C ASN A 93 -1.74 -20.19 18.26
N PHE A 94 -1.01 -19.80 17.23
CA PHE A 94 0.37 -19.36 17.37
C PHE A 94 0.48 -18.15 18.30
N ARG A 95 1.43 -18.24 19.24
CA ARG A 95 1.81 -17.16 20.16
C ARG A 95 3.22 -16.67 19.79
N PRO A 96 3.37 -15.40 19.39
CA PRO A 96 4.69 -14.82 19.13
C PRO A 96 5.60 -14.89 20.36
N ASP A 97 6.87 -15.21 20.14
CA ASP A 97 7.95 -15.03 21.10
C ASP A 97 8.71 -13.74 20.74
N PHE A 98 8.54 -12.73 21.60
CA PHE A 98 9.20 -11.44 21.46
C PHE A 98 10.54 -11.36 22.20
N THR A 99 11.11 -12.48 22.66
CA THR A 99 12.42 -12.52 23.31
C THR A 99 13.48 -11.86 22.41
N ASN A 100 14.28 -10.96 22.99
CA ASN A 100 15.35 -10.22 22.31
C ASN A 100 14.92 -9.25 21.18
N THR A 101 13.63 -8.92 21.06
CA THR A 101 13.11 -8.03 20.01
C THR A 101 13.14 -6.53 20.34
N LEU A 102 13.41 -6.16 21.61
CA LEU A 102 13.39 -4.78 22.10
C LEU A 102 14.20 -3.80 21.24
N PRO A 103 13.86 -2.50 21.20
CA PRO A 103 14.61 -1.53 20.43
C PRO A 103 16.07 -1.43 20.91
N PRO A 104 17.03 -1.06 20.04
CA PRO A 104 18.42 -0.80 20.42
C PRO A 104 18.64 0.59 21.00
N GLU A 105 17.68 1.49 20.84
CA GLU A 105 17.71 2.87 21.36
C GLU A 105 16.53 3.08 22.29
N GLN A 106 16.74 3.83 23.36
CA GLN A 106 15.65 4.28 24.22
C GLN A 106 14.97 5.50 23.58
N ILE A 107 13.69 5.37 23.26
CA ILE A 107 12.87 6.46 22.72
C ILE A 107 11.77 6.75 23.73
N GLY A 108 11.75 7.99 24.22
CA GLY A 108 10.81 8.49 25.21
C GLY A 108 10.82 7.76 26.57
N PRO A 109 9.76 7.93 27.36
CA PRO A 109 8.58 8.74 27.06
C PRO A 109 8.89 10.25 26.97
N HIS A 110 8.25 10.93 26.02
CA HIS A 110 8.32 12.39 25.88
C HIS A 110 7.00 13.04 26.30
N GLU A 111 7.03 14.31 26.74
CA GLU A 111 5.83 15.02 27.19
C GLU A 111 4.71 15.07 26.12
N SER A 112 5.10 15.16 24.85
CA SER A 112 4.20 15.11 23.69
C SER A 112 3.32 13.86 23.63
N TRP A 113 3.72 12.75 24.25
CA TRP A 113 2.95 11.50 24.26
C TRP A 113 1.68 11.59 25.11
N PHE A 114 1.66 12.53 26.05
CA PHE A 114 0.62 12.66 27.06
C PHE A 114 -0.26 13.90 26.85
N VAL A 115 0.06 14.72 25.84
CA VAL A 115 -0.75 15.87 25.46
C VAL A 115 -1.95 15.39 24.63
N PRO A 116 -3.20 15.60 25.08
CA PRO A 116 -4.36 15.06 24.40
C PRO A 116 -4.49 15.50 22.95
N GLY A 117 -4.51 14.52 22.04
CA GLY A 117 -4.61 14.76 20.59
C GLY A 117 -3.33 15.24 19.92
N GLN A 118 -2.19 15.27 20.63
CA GLN A 118 -0.89 15.59 20.05
C GLN A 118 -0.37 14.46 19.16
N ILE A 119 -0.48 13.21 19.63
CA ILE A 119 -0.24 12.00 18.83
C ILE A 119 -1.57 11.26 18.68
N CYS A 120 -2.00 11.07 17.43
CA CYS A 120 -3.31 10.51 17.10
C CYS A 120 -3.27 9.38 16.07
N SER A 121 -2.13 9.13 15.43
CA SER A 121 -2.01 8.21 14.29
C SER A 121 -1.00 7.08 14.43
N LEU A 122 -0.31 6.99 15.57
CA LEU A 122 0.56 5.87 15.95
C LEU A 122 0.41 5.58 17.45
N ASP A 123 0.81 4.39 17.89
CA ASP A 123 0.88 4.04 19.32
C ASP A 123 2.24 4.48 19.91
N PRO A 124 2.31 5.49 20.80
CA PRO A 124 3.58 5.95 21.35
C PRO A 124 4.36 4.87 22.12
N TRP A 125 3.65 3.88 22.68
CA TRP A 125 4.25 2.75 23.40
C TRP A 125 4.54 1.55 22.49
N GLY A 126 4.21 1.65 21.20
CA GLY A 126 4.20 0.54 20.23
C GLY A 126 5.52 -0.21 20.08
N HIS A 127 6.66 0.42 20.39
CA HIS A 127 8.01 -0.16 20.31
C HIS A 127 8.45 -0.94 21.54
N VAL A 128 7.73 -0.81 22.66
CA VAL A 128 8.09 -1.39 23.95
C VAL A 128 6.95 -2.18 24.62
N VAL A 129 5.86 -2.45 23.90
CA VAL A 129 4.70 -3.20 24.44
C VAL A 129 5.07 -4.56 25.02
N GLN A 130 6.10 -5.21 24.47
CA GLN A 130 6.61 -6.50 24.94
C GLN A 130 7.26 -6.43 26.32
N HIS A 131 7.71 -5.25 26.75
CA HIS A 131 8.21 -5.01 28.10
C HIS A 131 7.12 -4.44 29.00
N VAL A 132 6.41 -3.43 28.50
CA VAL A 132 5.40 -2.69 29.28
C VAL A 132 4.17 -3.54 29.63
N PHE A 133 3.82 -4.51 28.77
CA PHE A 133 2.70 -5.43 28.98
C PHE A 133 3.17 -6.90 29.08
N GLU A 134 4.41 -7.12 29.52
CA GLU A 134 5.04 -8.45 29.58
C GLU A 134 4.17 -9.47 30.32
N ASP A 135 3.64 -9.12 31.51
CA ASP A 135 2.81 -10.01 32.31
C ASP A 135 1.53 -10.43 31.58
N ARG A 136 0.92 -9.51 30.84
CA ARG A 136 -0.32 -9.76 30.07
C ARG A 136 -0.07 -10.62 28.83
N ILE A 137 1.11 -10.47 28.22
CA ILE A 137 1.54 -11.29 27.08
C ILE A 137 1.88 -12.71 27.58
N LYS A 138 2.62 -12.82 28.68
CA LYS A 138 3.03 -14.11 29.28
C LYS A 138 1.87 -14.92 29.82
N SER A 139 0.85 -14.27 30.41
CA SER A 139 -0.36 -14.99 30.83
C SER A 139 -1.10 -15.63 29.66
N GLY A 140 -0.86 -15.13 28.44
CA GLY A 140 -1.54 -15.57 27.23
C GLY A 140 -3.01 -15.14 27.18
N ASP A 141 -3.38 -14.18 28.02
CA ASP A 141 -4.75 -13.69 28.11
C ASP A 141 -5.10 -12.76 26.95
N LEU A 142 -4.12 -11.99 26.45
CA LEU A 142 -4.26 -11.03 25.37
C LEU A 142 -3.20 -11.25 24.29
N ASP A 143 -3.58 -11.07 23.02
CA ASP A 143 -2.65 -10.97 21.89
C ASP A 143 -2.31 -9.50 21.69
N VAL A 144 -1.24 -9.05 22.34
CA VAL A 144 -0.67 -7.70 22.22
C VAL A 144 0.57 -7.80 21.34
N ARG A 145 0.64 -6.97 20.29
CA ARG A 145 1.76 -6.98 19.34
C ARG A 145 2.36 -5.59 19.18
N PRO A 146 3.69 -5.50 19.01
CA PRO A 146 4.34 -4.25 18.66
C PRO A 146 3.78 -3.68 17.36
N THR A 147 3.48 -2.39 17.36
CA THR A 147 3.09 -1.62 16.17
C THR A 147 4.24 -0.73 15.70
N ILE A 148 5.31 -0.62 16.50
CA ILE A 148 6.55 0.04 16.11
C ILE A 148 7.69 -0.94 16.38
N ALA A 149 8.69 -0.99 15.50
CA ALA A 149 9.94 -1.70 15.78
C ALA A 149 11.11 -0.81 15.39
N VAL A 150 12.15 -0.79 16.22
CA VAL A 150 13.36 0.02 16.00
C VAL A 150 14.55 -0.92 15.87
N THR A 151 15.42 -0.70 14.89
CA THR A 151 16.64 -1.49 14.66
C THR A 151 17.79 -0.58 14.23
N LYS A 152 19.04 -1.06 14.35
CA LYS A 152 20.22 -0.44 13.74
C LYS A 152 20.65 -1.19 12.49
N SER A 153 21.13 -0.46 11.48
CA SER A 153 21.71 -1.03 10.26
C SER A 153 22.70 -0.07 9.60
N HIS A 154 23.40 -0.58 8.59
CA HIS A 154 24.12 0.25 7.63
C HIS A 154 23.33 0.39 6.33
N LEU A 155 23.46 1.55 5.70
CA LEU A 155 22.89 1.87 4.40
C LEU A 155 24.02 2.19 3.42
N ASP A 156 24.00 1.53 2.27
CA ASP A 156 24.92 1.79 1.16
C ASP A 156 24.21 2.59 0.06
N VAL A 157 24.18 3.92 0.24
CA VAL A 157 23.59 4.82 -0.75
C VAL A 157 24.68 5.32 -1.68
N LEU A 158 24.69 4.82 -2.92
CA LEU A 158 25.74 5.10 -3.91
C LEU A 158 25.91 6.60 -4.18
N GLU A 159 24.82 7.37 -4.22
CA GLU A 159 24.89 8.82 -4.41
C GLU A 159 25.55 9.55 -3.23
N VAL A 160 25.42 9.02 -2.01
CA VAL A 160 26.14 9.54 -0.83
C VAL A 160 27.63 9.22 -0.93
N LYS A 161 27.99 8.02 -1.39
CA LYS A 161 29.40 7.66 -1.65
C LYS A 161 30.05 8.56 -2.68
N GLU A 162 29.35 8.88 -3.77
CA GLU A 162 29.83 9.86 -4.75
C GLU A 162 29.97 11.26 -4.14
N ALA A 163 29.04 11.69 -3.29
CA ALA A 163 29.18 12.95 -2.56
C ALA A 163 30.41 13.00 -1.66
N ILE A 164 30.79 11.88 -1.03
CA ILE A 164 32.04 11.76 -0.24
C ILE A 164 33.27 11.86 -1.16
N LYS A 165 33.29 11.13 -2.28
CA LYS A 165 34.39 11.21 -3.27
C LYS A 165 34.60 12.63 -3.81
N LEU A 166 33.51 13.37 -4.01
CA LEU A 166 33.52 14.76 -4.44
C LEU A 166 33.83 15.76 -3.31
N GLY A 167 34.09 15.30 -2.08
CA GLY A 167 34.41 16.14 -0.93
C GLY A 167 33.22 16.95 -0.36
N LYS A 168 31.99 16.64 -0.77
CA LYS A 168 30.76 17.29 -0.27
C LYS A 168 30.35 16.77 1.12
N LEU A 169 30.70 15.52 1.41
CA LEU A 169 30.51 14.87 2.71
C LEU A 169 31.84 14.28 3.19
N LYS A 170 31.99 14.06 4.49
CA LYS A 170 33.21 13.48 5.08
C LYS A 170 32.88 12.18 5.80
N ALA A 171 33.75 11.18 5.65
CA ALA A 171 33.74 10.01 6.52
C ALA A 171 34.26 10.41 7.90
N ASP A 172 33.45 10.24 8.94
CA ASP A 172 33.78 10.58 10.34
C ASP A 172 33.95 9.34 11.24
N GLY A 173 33.72 8.15 10.67
CA GLY A 173 33.80 6.87 11.37
C GLY A 173 32.67 6.63 12.38
N LYS A 174 31.67 7.51 12.45
CA LYS A 174 30.54 7.43 13.40
C LYS A 174 29.19 7.42 12.70
N ILE A 175 28.93 8.44 11.87
CA ILE A 175 27.72 8.58 11.07
C ILE A 175 27.98 8.03 9.67
N VAL A 176 29.16 8.36 9.14
CA VAL A 176 29.65 7.92 7.86
C VAL A 176 30.88 7.05 8.11
N SER A 177 30.73 5.74 7.91
CA SER A 177 31.80 4.76 8.04
C SER A 177 32.95 5.05 7.06
N PRO A 178 34.17 4.50 7.29
CA PRO A 178 35.30 4.69 6.38
C PRO A 178 35.06 4.20 4.94
N ASP A 179 34.20 3.20 4.75
CA ASP A 179 33.78 2.69 3.44
C ASP A 179 32.66 3.51 2.79
N GLY A 180 32.20 4.58 3.45
CA GLY A 180 31.13 5.46 3.00
C GLY A 180 29.71 4.96 3.32
N SER A 181 29.56 3.85 4.04
CA SER A 181 28.25 3.41 4.52
C SER A 181 27.72 4.33 5.63
N LEU A 182 26.39 4.48 5.70
CA LEU A 182 25.74 5.29 6.73
C LEU A 182 25.27 4.42 7.89
N VAL A 183 25.66 4.79 9.10
CA VAL A 183 25.14 4.19 10.34
C VAL A 183 23.80 4.83 10.65
N VAL A 184 22.76 4.01 10.76
CA VAL A 184 21.39 4.52 10.94
C VAL A 184 20.62 3.71 11.99
N THR A 185 19.86 4.42 12.81
CA THR A 185 18.75 3.84 13.58
C THR A 185 17.49 3.97 12.74
N LYS A 186 16.76 2.88 12.55
CA LYS A 186 15.53 2.84 11.75
C LYS A 186 14.33 2.46 12.60
N ALA A 187 13.20 3.10 12.39
CA ALA A 187 11.93 2.69 12.96
C ALA A 187 10.92 2.34 11.86
N ALA A 188 10.24 1.21 11.99
CA ALA A 188 9.07 0.87 11.19
C ALA A 188 7.82 1.11 12.06
N ILE A 189 6.81 1.79 11.52
CA ILE A 189 5.62 2.24 12.24
C ILE A 189 4.38 1.77 11.48
N GLU A 190 3.58 0.92 12.12
CA GLU A 190 2.22 0.60 11.71
C GLU A 190 1.26 1.68 12.24
N PRO A 191 0.30 2.14 11.42
CA PRO A 191 -0.62 3.20 11.80
C PRO A 191 -1.64 2.71 12.84
N VAL A 192 -1.84 3.52 13.89
CA VAL A 192 -2.86 3.29 14.92
C VAL A 192 -3.58 4.61 15.17
N TRP A 193 -4.81 4.70 14.67
CA TRP A 193 -5.58 5.94 14.69
C TRP A 193 -6.52 5.99 15.88
N HIS A 194 -6.40 7.03 16.70
CA HIS A 194 -7.42 7.38 17.69
C HIS A 194 -8.48 8.27 17.01
N LEU A 195 -9.62 7.68 16.66
CA LEU A 195 -10.62 8.27 15.75
C LEU A 195 -11.11 9.65 16.19
N SER A 196 -11.36 9.86 17.49
CA SER A 196 -11.77 11.18 18.02
C SER A 196 -10.68 12.23 17.85
N HIS A 197 -9.41 11.84 17.95
CA HIS A 197 -8.28 12.77 17.82
C HIS A 197 -7.98 13.07 16.36
N VAL A 198 -8.03 12.06 15.51
CA VAL A 198 -7.90 12.22 14.06
C VAL A 198 -9.00 13.12 13.51
N ALA A 199 -10.26 12.92 13.92
CA ALA A 199 -11.37 13.78 13.52
C ALA A 199 -11.15 15.25 13.93
N ARG A 200 -10.72 15.49 15.19
CA ARG A 200 -10.34 16.83 15.65
C ARG A 200 -9.20 17.44 14.83
N ARG A 201 -8.15 16.65 14.54
CA ARG A 201 -6.99 17.08 13.73
C ARG A 201 -7.41 17.51 12.33
N PHE A 202 -8.31 16.76 11.70
CA PHE A 202 -8.83 17.06 10.37
C PHE A 202 -10.04 18.01 10.38
N GLN A 203 -10.39 18.57 11.54
CA GLN A 203 -11.49 19.52 11.71
C GLN A 203 -12.84 18.98 11.19
N CYS A 204 -13.09 17.69 11.41
CA CYS A 204 -14.34 17.02 11.07
C CYS A 204 -14.97 16.33 12.30
N ASP A 205 -16.26 15.97 12.18
CA ASP A 205 -16.94 15.19 13.22
C ASP A 205 -16.49 13.72 13.20
N GLU A 206 -16.35 13.10 14.37
CA GLU A 206 -15.91 11.69 14.46
C GLU A 206 -16.90 10.74 13.79
N SER A 207 -18.21 10.98 13.96
CA SER A 207 -19.26 10.16 13.35
C SER A 207 -19.22 10.27 11.83
N GLU A 208 -18.98 11.49 11.33
CA GLU A 208 -18.81 11.73 9.90
C GLU A 208 -17.54 11.07 9.34
N LEU A 209 -16.40 11.20 10.04
CA LEU A 209 -15.16 10.51 9.66
C LEU A 209 -15.37 8.99 9.59
N ARG A 210 -16.01 8.40 10.60
CA ARG A 210 -16.33 6.97 10.65
C ARG A 210 -17.23 6.54 9.49
N ARG A 211 -18.29 7.31 9.23
CA ARG A 211 -19.23 7.05 8.14
C ARG A 211 -18.51 7.09 6.79
N LEU A 212 -17.71 8.12 6.54
CA LEU A 212 -16.94 8.26 5.30
C LEU A 212 -15.89 7.17 5.16
N LEU A 213 -15.16 6.83 6.23
CA LEU A 213 -14.24 5.69 6.21
C LEU A 213 -14.96 4.38 5.84
N TYR A 214 -16.16 4.14 6.37
CA TYR A 214 -16.97 2.97 6.01
C TYR A 214 -17.45 3.00 4.55
N GLU A 215 -18.05 4.10 4.11
CA GLU A 215 -18.62 4.25 2.76
C GLU A 215 -17.52 4.21 1.69
N GLN A 216 -16.44 4.95 1.89
CA GLN A 216 -15.37 5.12 0.91
C GLN A 216 -14.48 3.89 0.76
N THR A 217 -14.49 3.02 1.77
CA THR A 217 -13.84 1.71 1.71
C THR A 217 -14.74 0.64 1.11
N GLY A 218 -15.95 0.96 0.64
CA GLY A 218 -16.89 -0.03 0.10
C GLY A 218 -17.48 -0.95 1.18
N GLY A 219 -17.55 -0.48 2.43
CA GLY A 219 -18.13 -1.21 3.55
C GLY A 219 -17.18 -2.16 4.27
N MET A 220 -15.86 -2.05 4.07
CA MET A 220 -14.82 -2.93 4.66
C MET A 220 -14.67 -2.85 6.19
N PHE A 221 -15.45 -2.03 6.89
CA PHE A 221 -15.28 -1.85 8.34
C PHE A 221 -16.64 -1.58 9.01
N PRO A 222 -17.53 -2.58 9.10
CA PRO A 222 -18.85 -2.38 9.71
C PRO A 222 -18.77 -1.88 11.16
N GLU A 223 -17.69 -2.19 11.88
CA GLU A 223 -17.42 -1.72 13.25
C GLU A 223 -17.27 -0.20 13.36
N LEU A 224 -16.87 0.51 12.28
CA LEU A 224 -16.81 1.99 12.29
C LEU A 224 -18.18 2.61 12.59
N VAL A 225 -19.26 1.96 12.14
CA VAL A 225 -20.64 2.42 12.32
C VAL A 225 -21.32 1.72 13.50
N THR A 226 -21.04 0.43 13.71
CA THR A 226 -21.74 -0.40 14.70
C THR A 226 -21.13 -0.36 16.10
N ARG A 227 -19.86 0.05 16.25
CA ARG A 227 -19.10 0.04 17.50
C ARG A 227 -18.49 1.42 17.80
N PRO A 228 -19.31 2.43 18.15
CA PRO A 228 -18.81 3.78 18.49
C PRO A 228 -17.95 3.81 19.77
N ASP A 229 -18.02 2.75 20.58
CA ASP A 229 -17.19 2.52 21.76
C ASP A 229 -15.72 2.20 21.41
N LEU A 230 -15.46 1.58 20.25
CA LEU A 230 -14.10 1.34 19.79
C LEU A 230 -13.50 2.62 19.24
N LYS A 231 -12.54 3.22 19.96
CA LYS A 231 -11.89 4.48 19.56
C LYS A 231 -10.65 4.30 18.71
N LEU A 232 -10.11 3.09 18.63
CA LEU A 232 -8.94 2.80 17.81
C LEU A 232 -9.31 2.19 16.46
N PHE A 233 -8.59 2.60 15.43
CA PHE A 233 -8.64 2.06 14.09
C PHE A 233 -7.23 1.75 13.60
N LEU A 234 -6.99 0.53 13.15
CA LEU A 234 -5.74 0.14 12.48
C LEU A 234 -6.02 0.13 10.98
N PRO A 235 -5.87 1.28 10.28
CA PRO A 235 -6.11 1.33 8.85
C PRO A 235 -5.15 0.40 8.12
N PRO A 236 -5.61 -0.36 7.10
CA PRO A 236 -4.74 -1.14 6.23
C PRO A 236 -4.08 -0.20 5.20
N ILE A 237 -3.46 0.88 5.66
CA ILE A 237 -2.58 1.71 4.83
C ILE A 237 -1.15 1.26 5.09
N ASN A 238 -0.29 1.43 4.10
CA ASN A 238 1.12 1.12 4.27
C ASN A 238 1.72 2.01 5.38
N GLY A 239 2.67 1.45 6.15
CA GLY A 239 3.28 2.11 7.30
C GLY A 239 4.26 3.24 6.96
N ILE A 240 4.88 3.80 8.00
CA ILE A 240 5.93 4.82 7.90
C ILE A 240 7.27 4.20 8.30
N THR A 241 8.33 4.51 7.56
CA THR A 241 9.70 4.14 7.95
C THR A 241 10.47 5.41 8.29
N VAL A 242 11.14 5.44 9.43
CA VAL A 242 11.96 6.58 9.88
C VAL A 242 13.42 6.18 9.87
N TYR A 243 14.27 7.03 9.32
CA TYR A 243 15.72 6.87 9.33
C TYR A 243 16.33 8.01 10.15
N MET A 244 17.01 7.65 11.23
CA MET A 244 17.65 8.55 12.18
C MET A 244 19.17 8.42 12.04
N LEU A 245 19.80 9.48 11.56
CA LEU A 245 21.24 9.63 11.36
C LEU A 245 21.77 10.48 12.50
N GLY A 246 22.74 10.00 13.28
CA GLY A 246 23.22 10.71 14.46
C GLY A 246 22.73 10.15 15.78
N ASP A 247 22.89 10.95 16.83
CA ASP A 247 22.50 10.60 18.19
C ASP A 247 21.01 10.90 18.39
N VAL A 248 20.19 9.84 18.49
CA VAL A 248 18.73 9.92 18.65
C VAL A 248 18.34 10.69 19.91
N SER A 249 19.16 10.66 20.96
CA SER A 249 18.85 11.35 22.22
C SER A 249 18.81 12.88 22.06
N THR A 250 19.50 13.41 21.04
CA THR A 250 19.56 14.85 20.75
C THR A 250 18.27 15.40 20.14
N LEU A 251 17.38 14.55 19.62
CA LEU A 251 16.14 14.97 18.96
C LEU A 251 15.19 15.76 19.86
N SER A 252 15.21 15.47 21.16
CA SER A 252 14.39 16.14 22.17
C SER A 252 15.03 17.42 22.74
N ASP A 253 16.31 17.68 22.44
CA ASP A 253 17.02 18.87 22.90
C ASP A 253 16.90 19.97 21.82
N PRO A 254 16.12 21.04 22.07
CA PRO A 254 15.89 22.09 21.07
C PRO A 254 17.13 22.96 20.82
N SER A 255 18.24 22.77 21.53
CA SER A 255 19.52 23.42 21.26
C SER A 255 20.40 22.67 20.25
N LYS A 256 20.06 21.40 19.95
CA LYS A 256 20.83 20.54 19.05
C LYS A 256 20.31 20.61 17.61
N PRO A 257 21.18 20.58 16.59
CA PRO A 257 20.75 20.60 15.20
C PRO A 257 19.80 19.43 14.88
N VAL A 258 18.61 19.75 14.39
CA VAL A 258 17.65 18.75 13.89
C VAL A 258 17.31 19.08 12.46
N CYS A 259 17.73 18.20 11.53
CA CYS A 259 17.39 18.29 10.13
C CYS A 259 16.31 17.26 9.79
N VAL A 260 15.26 17.67 9.10
CA VAL A 260 14.14 16.80 8.75
C VAL A 260 13.87 16.84 7.26
N ARG A 261 13.68 15.65 6.68
CA ARG A 261 13.10 15.46 5.35
C ARG A 261 11.85 14.59 5.51
N LEU A 262 10.69 15.21 5.25
CA LEU A 262 9.45 14.47 5.06
C LEU A 262 9.40 14.00 3.61
N HIS A 263 9.53 12.69 3.38
CA HIS A 263 9.56 12.09 2.05
C HIS A 263 8.35 11.18 1.86
N ASP A 264 7.66 11.36 0.74
CA ASP A 264 6.54 10.51 0.35
C ASP A 264 7.04 9.56 -0.72
N GLU A 265 6.74 8.28 -0.55
CA GLU A 265 7.12 7.22 -1.47
C GLU A 265 6.73 7.56 -2.90
N SER A 266 7.70 7.41 -3.79
CA SER A 266 7.50 7.28 -5.23
C SER A 266 8.39 6.15 -5.67
N TYR A 267 7.98 4.89 -5.50
CA TYR A 267 8.93 3.78 -5.60
C TYR A 267 9.51 3.63 -7.01
N ASP A 268 8.78 3.99 -8.07
CA ASP A 268 9.30 4.04 -9.44
C ASP A 268 10.48 5.02 -9.62
N SER A 269 10.52 6.09 -8.82
CA SER A 269 11.65 7.01 -8.74
C SER A 269 12.66 6.55 -7.69
N ASP A 270 12.23 6.23 -6.48
CA ASP A 270 13.11 5.93 -5.35
C ASP A 270 13.92 4.63 -5.56
N VAL A 271 13.35 3.63 -6.23
CA VAL A 271 13.97 2.34 -6.56
C VAL A 271 14.60 2.37 -7.95
N PHE A 272 13.85 2.77 -8.98
CA PHE A 272 14.29 2.63 -10.39
C PHE A 272 14.87 3.91 -11.00
N ALA A 273 14.91 5.01 -10.24
CA ALA A 273 15.39 6.32 -10.68
C ALA A 273 14.73 6.76 -12.01
N THR A 274 13.40 6.66 -12.08
CA THR A 274 12.63 7.12 -13.24
C THR A 274 12.88 8.61 -13.50
N ALA A 275 13.31 8.96 -14.72
CA ALA A 275 13.68 10.32 -15.11
C ALA A 275 12.50 11.32 -15.12
N ALA A 276 11.26 10.82 -15.16
CA ALA A 276 10.04 11.63 -15.12
C ALA A 276 9.71 12.20 -13.73
N SER A 277 10.49 11.89 -12.69
CA SER A 277 10.28 12.36 -11.33
C SER A 277 11.59 12.71 -10.64
N SER A 278 11.57 13.77 -9.83
CA SER A 278 12.71 14.19 -9.00
C SER A 278 12.72 13.57 -7.60
N CYS A 279 11.77 12.69 -7.25
CA CYS A 279 11.64 12.16 -5.89
C CYS A 279 12.95 11.55 -5.35
N ARG A 280 13.65 10.72 -6.12
CA ARG A 280 14.95 10.16 -5.72
C ARG A 280 15.98 11.24 -5.42
N SER A 281 16.12 12.24 -6.28
CA SER A 281 17.03 13.38 -6.07
C SER A 281 16.71 14.12 -4.78
N CYS A 282 15.41 14.32 -4.52
CA CYS A 282 14.95 14.98 -3.32
C CYS A 282 15.27 14.17 -2.05
N LEU A 283 15.13 12.84 -2.12
CA LEU A 283 15.47 11.92 -1.04
C LEU A 283 16.96 11.97 -0.73
N VAL A 284 17.80 11.80 -1.76
CA VAL A 284 19.27 11.81 -1.63
C VAL A 284 19.77 13.14 -1.08
N TYR A 285 19.29 14.27 -1.61
CA TYR A 285 19.68 15.59 -1.10
C TYR A 285 19.25 15.79 0.36
N GLY A 286 18.02 15.40 0.71
CA GLY A 286 17.56 15.41 2.10
C GLY A 286 18.43 14.55 3.01
N MET A 287 18.89 13.39 2.53
CA MET A 287 19.80 12.51 3.25
C MET A 287 21.17 13.17 3.47
N MET A 288 21.73 13.85 2.47
CA MET A 288 22.99 14.59 2.61
C MET A 288 22.89 15.69 3.68
N GLU A 289 21.82 16.49 3.65
CA GLU A 289 21.57 17.53 4.66
C GLU A 289 21.36 16.94 6.07
N CYS A 290 20.72 15.76 6.15
CA CYS A 290 20.56 15.03 7.41
C CYS A 290 21.89 14.51 7.95
N VAL A 291 22.77 14.00 7.09
CA VAL A 291 24.13 13.61 7.47
C VAL A 291 24.89 14.82 8.01
N LEU A 292 24.84 15.97 7.34
CA LEU A 292 25.52 17.19 7.82
C LEU A 292 25.07 17.60 9.23
N ALA A 293 23.76 17.63 9.49
CA ALA A 293 23.25 17.95 10.83
C ALA A 293 23.68 16.93 11.90
N ALA A 294 23.75 15.65 11.54
CA ALA A 294 24.28 14.61 12.43
C ALA A 294 25.77 14.83 12.75
N GLN A 295 26.57 15.25 11.76
CA GLN A 295 28.00 15.54 11.93
C GLN A 295 28.26 16.79 12.79
N GLU A 296 27.31 17.72 12.84
CA GLU A 296 27.33 18.89 13.72
C GLU A 296 26.98 18.55 15.19
N GLY A 297 26.77 17.27 15.50
CA GLY A 297 26.46 16.80 16.86
C GLY A 297 24.97 16.82 17.19
N GLY A 298 24.11 16.85 16.17
CA GLY A 298 22.66 16.69 16.29
C GLY A 298 22.15 15.40 15.65
N CYS A 299 20.98 15.47 15.01
CA CYS A 299 20.37 14.32 14.34
C CYS A 299 19.64 14.72 13.06
N GLY A 300 19.79 13.89 12.03
CA GLY A 300 19.07 13.98 10.77
C GLY A 300 17.96 12.93 10.67
N LEU A 301 16.77 13.35 10.25
CA LEU A 301 15.57 12.52 10.15
C LEU A 301 15.03 12.46 8.72
N ILE A 302 14.92 11.25 8.17
CA ILE A 302 14.08 10.98 7.01
C ILE A 302 12.81 10.28 7.48
N VAL A 303 11.66 10.94 7.34
CA VAL A 303 10.34 10.31 7.55
C VAL A 303 9.82 9.87 6.20
N TYR A 304 9.93 8.57 5.90
CA TYR A 304 9.53 7.94 4.64
C TYR A 304 8.10 7.40 4.75
N SER A 305 7.14 8.15 4.22
CA SER A 305 5.72 7.81 4.26
C SER A 305 5.28 7.10 2.98
N ARG A 306 4.65 5.92 3.11
CA ARG A 306 4.24 5.08 1.98
C ARG A 306 2.94 5.55 1.31
N GLN A 307 2.97 6.77 0.76
CA GLN A 307 1.84 7.53 0.21
C GLN A 307 1.98 7.73 -1.31
N GLU A 308 2.18 6.64 -2.06
CA GLU A 308 2.40 6.63 -3.51
C GLU A 308 1.34 7.42 -4.30
N GLY A 309 1.78 8.10 -5.36
CA GLY A 309 0.90 8.82 -6.28
C GLY A 309 0.06 9.90 -5.61
N ASN A 310 0.65 10.70 -4.71
CA ASN A 310 -0.08 11.70 -3.91
C ASN A 310 -1.21 11.08 -3.07
N ALA A 311 -0.96 9.86 -2.55
CA ALA A 311 -1.91 9.03 -1.83
C ALA A 311 -3.16 8.59 -2.63
N LEU A 312 -3.09 8.64 -3.97
CA LEU A 312 -4.15 8.17 -4.87
C LEU A 312 -3.89 6.76 -5.42
N GLY A 313 -2.68 6.23 -5.24
CA GLY A 313 -2.29 4.93 -5.75
C GLY A 313 -1.60 4.99 -7.11
N GLU A 314 -1.01 3.87 -7.50
CA GLU A 314 -0.08 3.81 -8.63
C GLU A 314 -0.78 3.72 -9.99
N VAL A 315 -1.88 2.96 -10.09
CA VAL A 315 -2.66 2.90 -11.32
C VAL A 315 -3.15 4.30 -11.69
N ALA A 316 -3.70 5.05 -10.72
CA ALA A 316 -4.08 6.45 -10.91
C ALA A 316 -2.89 7.31 -11.38
N LYS A 317 -1.72 7.18 -10.76
CA LYS A 317 -0.49 7.89 -11.18
C LYS A 317 -0.14 7.64 -12.65
N PHE A 318 -0.20 6.40 -13.12
CA PHE A 318 0.15 6.06 -14.50
C PHE A 318 -0.93 6.51 -15.49
N LEU A 319 -2.22 6.45 -15.12
CA LEU A 319 -3.30 7.03 -15.91
C LEU A 319 -3.12 8.54 -16.06
N VAL A 320 -2.69 9.24 -15.01
CA VAL A 320 -2.38 10.68 -15.06
C VAL A 320 -1.19 10.95 -15.99
N HIS A 321 -0.17 10.11 -16.00
CA HIS A 321 0.94 10.25 -16.95
C HIS A 321 0.47 10.09 -18.41
N ASN A 322 -0.34 9.07 -18.70
CA ASN A 322 -0.90 8.87 -20.04
C ASN A 322 -1.77 10.07 -20.46
N ALA A 323 -2.62 10.55 -19.56
CA ALA A 323 -3.43 11.74 -19.77
C ALA A 323 -2.60 12.98 -20.09
N ARG A 324 -1.49 13.17 -19.38
CA ARG A 324 -0.58 14.30 -19.61
C ARG A 324 0.10 14.23 -20.97
N GLU A 325 0.60 13.06 -21.36
CA GLU A 325 1.25 12.84 -22.65
C GLU A 325 0.30 13.08 -23.82
N GLN A 326 -0.99 12.76 -23.66
CA GLN A 326 -2.02 12.90 -24.69
C GLN A 326 -2.71 14.27 -24.69
N ALA A 327 -2.58 15.06 -23.62
CA ALA A 327 -3.24 16.36 -23.49
C ALA A 327 -2.45 17.50 -24.18
N PRO A 328 -3.15 18.50 -24.75
CA PRO A 328 -2.51 19.74 -25.18
C PRO A 328 -1.99 20.50 -23.96
N GLY A 329 -0.69 20.82 -23.93
CA GLY A 329 -0.06 21.52 -22.80
C GLY A 329 1.25 20.92 -22.29
N GLY A 330 1.67 19.77 -22.85
CA GLY A 330 2.97 19.14 -22.57
C GLY A 330 3.24 18.95 -21.07
N ASP A 331 4.48 19.12 -20.64
CA ASP A 331 4.88 18.95 -19.24
C ASP A 331 4.66 20.16 -18.33
N SER A 332 3.74 21.07 -18.69
CA SER A 332 3.41 22.19 -17.81
C SER A 332 2.80 21.74 -16.48
N ILE A 333 3.05 22.50 -15.41
CA ILE A 333 2.51 22.24 -14.08
C ILE A 333 0.97 22.32 -14.05
N ASP A 334 0.39 23.22 -14.84
CA ASP A 334 -1.06 23.36 -14.97
C ASP A 334 -1.67 22.14 -15.68
N ASN A 335 -0.98 21.56 -16.67
CA ASN A 335 -1.39 20.29 -17.26
C ASN A 335 -1.32 19.17 -16.21
N PHE A 336 -0.25 19.09 -15.41
CA PHE A 336 -0.14 18.08 -14.35
C PHE A 336 -1.34 18.08 -13.39
N PHE A 337 -1.63 19.22 -12.75
CA PHE A 337 -2.72 19.29 -11.77
C PHE A 337 -4.10 19.12 -12.40
N SER A 338 -4.33 19.69 -13.60
CA SER A 338 -5.61 19.53 -14.29
C SER A 338 -5.88 18.07 -14.66
N GLN A 339 -4.90 17.34 -15.19
CA GLN A 339 -5.05 15.91 -15.47
C GLN A 339 -5.18 15.09 -14.19
N GLN A 340 -4.43 15.43 -13.14
CA GLN A 340 -4.49 14.70 -11.88
C GLN A 340 -5.89 14.80 -11.26
N LYS A 341 -6.43 16.01 -11.12
CA LYS A 341 -7.77 16.22 -10.57
C LYS A 341 -8.84 15.50 -11.39
N ARG A 342 -8.73 15.55 -12.71
CA ARG A 342 -9.68 14.92 -13.66
C ARG A 342 -9.71 13.39 -13.53
N VAL A 343 -8.53 12.77 -13.51
CA VAL A 343 -8.38 11.30 -13.50
C VAL A 343 -8.60 10.69 -12.11
N SER A 344 -8.28 11.42 -11.04
CA SER A 344 -8.27 10.86 -9.67
C SER A 344 -9.25 11.52 -8.69
N GLY A 345 -9.84 12.66 -9.07
CA GLY A 345 -10.75 13.44 -8.22
C GLY A 345 -10.07 14.38 -7.22
N ALA A 346 -8.72 14.40 -7.15
CA ALA A 346 -7.98 15.26 -6.23
C ALA A 346 -6.61 15.70 -6.75
N ASP A 347 -6.15 16.86 -6.27
CA ASP A 347 -4.78 17.36 -6.48
C ASP A 347 -3.77 16.71 -5.52
N ASP A 348 -4.18 16.41 -4.29
CA ASP A 348 -3.34 15.79 -3.26
C ASP A 348 -4.23 15.34 -2.08
N VAL A 349 -4.07 14.10 -1.62
CA VAL A 349 -4.74 13.59 -0.39
C VAL A 349 -3.77 13.01 0.63
N ARG A 350 -2.49 13.41 0.55
CA ARG A 350 -1.49 13.02 1.53
C ARG A 350 -1.79 13.59 2.91
N LEU A 351 -1.37 12.82 3.91
CA LEU A 351 -1.56 13.14 5.33
C LEU A 351 -0.19 13.42 5.97
N TYR A 352 0.27 14.66 5.87
CA TYR A 352 1.52 15.10 6.50
C TYR A 352 1.38 15.24 8.02
N GLU A 353 0.14 15.33 8.51
CA GLU A 353 -0.17 15.39 9.93
C GLU A 353 0.30 14.12 10.66
N LEU A 354 0.36 12.98 9.96
CA LEU A 354 0.90 11.72 10.50
C LEU A 354 2.42 11.81 10.71
N SER A 355 3.13 12.51 9.83
CA SER A 355 4.57 12.76 9.99
C SER A 355 4.86 13.66 11.18
N ALA A 356 3.98 14.60 11.51
CA ALA A 356 4.11 15.41 12.72
C ALA A 356 3.98 14.54 13.98
N ASP A 357 3.06 13.57 14.00
CA ASP A 357 2.92 12.62 15.11
C ASP A 357 4.20 11.79 15.31
N VAL A 358 4.90 11.42 14.23
CA VAL A 358 6.21 10.75 14.31
C VAL A 358 7.27 11.64 14.95
N LEU A 359 7.32 12.92 14.60
CA LEU A 359 8.25 13.87 15.21
C LEU A 359 7.94 14.07 16.71
N HIS A 360 6.66 14.16 17.07
CA HIS A 360 6.23 14.19 18.47
C HIS A 360 6.58 12.91 19.22
N TRP A 361 6.46 11.74 18.58
CA TRP A 361 6.90 10.48 19.16
C TRP A 361 8.39 10.48 19.49
N LEU A 362 9.22 11.12 18.66
CA LEU A 362 10.67 11.30 18.88
C LEU A 362 11.01 12.46 19.82
N GLY A 363 10.01 13.17 20.36
CA GLY A 363 10.22 14.32 21.25
C GLY A 363 10.67 15.61 20.55
N VAL A 364 10.61 15.67 19.22
CA VAL A 364 11.04 16.84 18.44
C VAL A 364 10.06 17.99 18.64
N THR A 365 10.56 19.09 19.18
CA THR A 365 9.81 20.35 19.34
C THR A 365 10.30 21.45 18.38
N ARG A 366 11.53 21.31 17.88
CA ARG A 366 12.17 22.26 16.97
C ARG A 366 12.91 21.54 15.84
N VAL A 367 12.64 21.97 14.62
CA VAL A 367 13.35 21.58 13.40
C VAL A 367 14.20 22.77 12.97
N HIS A 368 15.53 22.59 13.04
CA HIS A 368 16.48 23.61 12.63
C HIS A 368 16.47 23.78 11.11
N LYS A 369 16.42 22.66 10.39
CA LYS A 369 16.42 22.63 8.93
C LYS A 369 15.35 21.66 8.42
N LEU A 370 14.35 22.16 7.69
CA LEU A 370 13.37 21.34 6.99
C LEU A 370 13.69 21.33 5.49
N VAL A 371 14.09 20.18 4.94
CA VAL A 371 14.47 20.07 3.53
C VAL A 371 13.23 19.90 2.67
N THR A 372 12.61 21.02 2.28
CA THR A 372 11.40 21.06 1.48
C THR A 372 11.21 22.38 0.73
N SER A 373 10.54 22.31 -0.41
CA SER A 373 9.92 23.46 -1.10
C SER A 373 8.39 23.44 -0.97
N ASN A 374 7.82 22.51 -0.21
CA ASN A 374 6.38 22.36 -0.07
C ASN A 374 5.88 23.05 1.21
N GLU A 375 5.22 24.20 1.03
CA GLU A 375 4.64 25.00 2.11
C GLU A 375 3.59 24.24 2.95
N ILE A 376 2.93 23.22 2.40
CA ILE A 376 1.99 22.38 3.17
C ILE A 376 2.75 21.65 4.28
N LYS A 377 3.94 21.12 3.99
CA LYS A 377 4.78 20.43 4.99
C LYS A 377 5.20 21.39 6.10
N VAL A 378 5.60 22.61 5.74
CA VAL A 378 5.97 23.67 6.70
C VAL A 378 4.79 24.03 7.60
N ARG A 379 3.64 24.32 6.99
CA ARG A 379 2.42 24.70 7.70
C ARG A 379 1.96 23.62 8.66
N VAL A 380 1.90 22.37 8.21
CA VAL A 380 1.46 21.25 9.04
C VAL A 380 2.35 21.04 10.26
N LEU A 381 3.68 21.17 10.13
CA LEU A 381 4.58 21.08 11.28
C LEU A 381 4.34 22.24 12.27
N ARG A 382 4.20 23.47 11.77
CA ARG A 382 3.92 24.65 12.61
C ARG A 382 2.57 24.55 13.32
N GLU A 383 1.53 24.12 12.63
CA GLU A 383 0.19 23.87 13.19
C GLU A 383 0.20 22.76 14.25
N ALA A 384 1.09 21.77 14.10
CA ALA A 384 1.33 20.73 15.09
C ALA A 384 2.19 21.21 16.29
N GLY A 385 2.57 22.48 16.33
CA GLY A 385 3.37 23.07 17.42
C GLY A 385 4.88 22.83 17.31
N ILE A 386 5.39 22.42 16.14
CA ILE A 386 6.82 22.21 15.89
C ILE A 386 7.40 23.50 15.29
N GLU A 387 8.40 24.08 15.95
CA GLU A 387 9.09 25.26 15.46
C GLU A 387 9.99 24.91 14.27
N VAL A 388 9.77 25.53 13.11
CA VAL A 388 10.61 25.34 11.91
C VAL A 388 11.41 26.62 11.68
N LEU A 389 12.73 26.56 11.91
CA LEU A 389 13.64 27.71 11.82
C LEU A 389 14.02 28.05 10.39
N GLU A 390 14.43 27.04 9.61
CA GLU A 390 14.87 27.20 8.23
C GLU A 390 14.22 26.15 7.32
N THR A 391 13.87 26.57 6.10
CA THR A 391 13.46 25.68 5.02
C THR A 391 14.52 25.69 3.92
N VAL A 392 15.02 24.51 3.56
CA VAL A 392 16.03 24.37 2.50
C VAL A 392 15.39 23.74 1.27
N ALA A 393 15.39 24.50 0.18
CA ALA A 393 14.96 24.02 -1.13
C ALA A 393 16.07 23.18 -1.79
N ILE A 394 15.67 22.28 -2.67
CA ILE A 394 16.62 21.44 -3.41
C ILE A 394 17.25 22.27 -4.53
N PRO A 395 18.57 22.24 -4.72
CA PRO A 395 19.23 23.00 -5.78
C PRO A 395 18.67 22.66 -7.17
N GLN A 396 18.30 23.68 -7.93
CA GLN A 396 17.81 23.56 -9.32
C GLN A 396 18.83 22.87 -10.25
N THR A 397 20.13 23.04 -9.99
CA THR A 397 21.20 22.36 -10.73
C THR A 397 21.18 20.85 -10.53
N LEU A 398 20.91 20.38 -9.30
CA LEU A 398 20.77 18.96 -8.99
C LEU A 398 19.51 18.38 -9.65
N LEU A 399 18.41 19.13 -9.64
CA LEU A 399 17.17 18.74 -10.33
C LEU A 399 17.40 18.55 -11.84
N LYS A 400 18.10 19.49 -12.50
CA LYS A 400 18.42 19.43 -13.94
C LYS A 400 19.38 18.31 -14.32
N GLN A 401 20.45 18.11 -13.55
CA GLN A 401 21.43 17.04 -13.82
C GLN A 401 20.80 15.64 -13.78
N MET A 402 19.74 15.47 -12.99
CA MET A 402 19.12 14.17 -12.75
C MET A 402 17.88 13.91 -13.61
N THR A 403 17.20 14.96 -14.09
CA THR A 403 16.02 14.84 -14.98
C THR A 403 16.36 15.00 -16.47
N GLY A 404 17.60 15.38 -16.80
CA GLY A 404 18.08 15.61 -18.17
C GLY A 404 17.98 17.08 -18.60
N GLU A 405 18.80 17.52 -19.57
CA GLU A 405 18.94 18.93 -19.99
C GLU A 405 17.67 19.59 -20.57
N GLY A 406 16.55 18.87 -20.70
CA GLY A 406 15.28 19.37 -21.24
C GLY A 406 14.13 19.50 -20.23
N ALA A 407 14.26 19.02 -19.00
CA ALA A 407 13.16 19.01 -18.04
C ALA A 407 13.14 20.29 -17.17
N THR A 408 12.32 21.27 -17.56
CA THR A 408 11.95 22.37 -16.67
C THR A 408 10.93 21.88 -15.65
N ILE A 409 11.38 21.48 -14.46
CA ILE A 409 10.50 21.32 -13.29
C ILE A 409 10.48 22.66 -12.55
N GLU A 410 9.48 23.49 -12.85
CA GLU A 410 9.11 24.55 -11.91
C GLU A 410 8.56 23.88 -10.64
N SER A 411 9.33 23.98 -9.57
CA SER A 411 9.02 23.41 -8.27
C SER A 411 7.73 24.01 -7.70
N THR A 412 6.76 23.15 -7.43
CA THR A 412 5.80 23.22 -6.30
C THR A 412 5.40 24.62 -5.83
N ALA A 413 4.57 25.34 -6.58
CA ALA A 413 3.86 26.52 -6.07
C ALA A 413 2.61 26.88 -6.88
N ARG A 414 1.58 26.03 -6.82
CA ARG A 414 0.19 26.53 -6.84
C ARG A 414 -0.56 25.84 -5.70
N ALA A 415 -0.27 26.29 -4.48
CA ALA A 415 -1.37 26.38 -3.54
C ALA A 415 -2.40 27.31 -4.21
N THR A 416 -3.63 26.86 -4.40
CA THR A 416 -4.74 27.81 -4.51
C THR A 416 -4.61 28.75 -3.32
N SER A 417 -4.24 30.01 -3.57
CA SER A 417 -4.21 31.02 -2.54
C SER A 417 -5.61 31.10 -1.94
N ILE A 418 -5.77 30.63 -0.71
CA ILE A 418 -6.94 30.96 0.11
C ILE A 418 -6.76 32.38 0.72
N ASP A 419 -5.61 33.02 0.49
CA ASP A 419 -5.34 34.42 0.83
C ASP A 419 -5.93 35.42 -0.20
N ASP A 420 -7.21 35.28 -0.56
CA ASP A 420 -8.02 36.44 -0.93
C ASP A 420 -8.88 36.84 0.29
N PRO A 421 -8.46 37.82 1.11
CA PRO A 421 -9.23 38.29 2.25
C PRO A 421 -10.56 38.96 1.87
N LYS A 422 -10.96 39.00 0.59
CA LYS A 422 -12.26 39.51 0.12
C LYS A 422 -13.33 38.45 -0.15
N ARG A 423 -13.10 37.16 0.08
CA ARG A 423 -14.18 36.14 0.05
C ARG A 423 -14.33 35.40 1.38
N SER A 424 -14.82 36.13 2.38
CA SER A 424 -15.50 35.53 3.53
C SER A 424 -16.98 35.29 3.18
N PRO A 425 -17.56 34.08 3.35
CA PRO A 425 -19.00 33.96 3.42
C PRO A 425 -19.41 34.51 4.78
N ARG A 426 -19.79 35.80 4.81
CA ARG A 426 -20.44 36.39 5.98
C ARG A 426 -21.76 35.67 6.21
N LEU A 427 -21.79 34.77 7.18
CA LEU A 427 -23.02 34.41 7.88
C LEU A 427 -23.54 35.68 8.58
N GLY A 428 -24.52 36.33 7.96
CA GLY A 428 -25.22 37.47 8.55
C GLY A 428 -26.09 37.04 9.73
N PRO A 429 -26.28 37.89 10.75
CA PRO A 429 -27.01 37.52 11.95
C PRO A 429 -28.51 37.42 11.68
N VAL A 430 -29.13 36.39 12.26
CA VAL A 430 -30.59 36.22 12.32
C VAL A 430 -31.20 37.44 13.01
N ARG A 431 -31.99 38.22 12.27
CA ARG A 431 -32.79 39.32 12.83
C ARG A 431 -34.26 39.12 12.47
N THR A 432 -35.05 38.85 13.51
CA THR A 432 -36.51 38.97 13.55
C THR A 432 -36.93 40.40 13.23
N THR A 433 -37.93 40.62 12.37
CA THR A 433 -39.15 41.45 12.63
C THR A 433 -39.94 41.84 11.36
N ARG A 434 -41.26 41.63 11.47
CA ARG A 434 -42.45 42.41 11.03
C ARG A 434 -42.60 43.00 9.61
N ARG A 435 -43.82 42.76 9.09
CA ARG A 435 -44.49 43.37 7.93
C ARG A 435 -44.73 44.88 8.07
N GLY A 436 -44.76 45.57 6.93
CA GLY A 436 -45.44 46.85 6.64
C GLY A 436 -44.94 47.40 5.30
N ALA A 437 -45.64 47.22 4.17
CA ALA A 437 -46.77 48.01 3.63
C ALA A 437 -46.35 49.16 2.68
N ALA A 438 -46.97 49.16 1.49
CA ALA A 438 -47.06 50.20 0.45
C ALA A 438 -45.75 50.58 -0.31
N GLY A 439 -45.73 50.82 -1.63
CA GLY A 439 -46.80 51.00 -2.60
C GLY A 439 -46.29 50.92 -4.05
N LYS A 440 -47.25 50.74 -4.96
CA LYS A 440 -47.18 50.79 -6.44
C LYS A 440 -46.65 52.15 -6.93
N PRO A 441 -46.07 52.27 -8.17
CA PRO A 441 -46.85 52.26 -9.42
C PRO A 441 -46.23 51.57 -10.66
N GLN A 442 -47.11 51.01 -11.50
CA GLN A 442 -46.99 50.79 -12.96
C GLN A 442 -47.29 52.13 -13.71
N PRO A 443 -47.33 52.24 -15.06
CA PRO A 443 -46.95 51.36 -16.20
C PRO A 443 -46.02 52.14 -17.20
N THR A 444 -45.53 51.72 -18.38
CA THR A 444 -46.20 51.48 -19.68
C THR A 444 -45.17 51.18 -20.82
N ILE A 445 -45.44 50.15 -21.64
CA ILE A 445 -45.56 50.13 -23.13
C ILE A 445 -44.48 50.79 -24.04
N SER A 446 -43.89 49.99 -24.95
CA SER A 446 -43.85 50.18 -26.45
C SER A 446 -43.06 49.03 -27.12
N LYS A 447 -43.67 48.24 -28.04
CA LYS A 447 -43.55 48.26 -29.53
C LYS A 447 -42.09 48.22 -30.05
N GLY A 448 -41.65 47.38 -31.00
CA GLY A 448 -42.28 46.39 -31.89
C GLY A 448 -41.25 45.92 -32.97
N GLY A 449 -41.63 44.94 -33.80
CA GLY A 449 -40.92 44.47 -35.01
C GLY A 449 -40.88 42.93 -35.10
N LYS A 450 -41.84 42.25 -35.75
CA LYS A 450 -41.85 41.78 -37.17
C LYS A 450 -40.57 41.03 -37.57
N CYS A 451 -40.56 39.90 -38.26
CA CYS A 451 -41.56 39.00 -38.85
C CYS A 451 -40.74 37.85 -39.49
N CYS A 452 -41.15 36.59 -39.35
CA CYS A 452 -41.23 35.61 -40.44
C CYS A 452 -41.91 34.33 -39.93
N LYS A 453 -42.91 33.89 -40.69
CA LYS A 453 -43.81 32.77 -40.47
C LYS A 453 -43.27 31.51 -41.15
N ASP A 454 -43.75 30.36 -40.69
CA ASP A 454 -44.47 29.31 -41.46
C ASP A 454 -44.51 28.06 -40.55
N ASP A 455 -45.59 27.83 -39.80
CA ASP A 455 -46.83 27.09 -40.15
C ASP A 455 -46.65 25.57 -40.28
N PHE A 456 -47.27 24.83 -39.35
CA PHE A 456 -48.17 23.64 -39.51
C PHE A 456 -48.34 22.99 -38.12
N CYS A 457 -49.46 23.23 -37.41
CA CYS A 457 -50.71 22.45 -37.38
C CYS A 457 -50.58 21.03 -36.81
N LEU A 458 -51.47 20.44 -36.00
CA LEU A 458 -52.65 20.83 -35.23
C LEU A 458 -53.14 19.51 -34.54
N GLY A 459 -53.83 19.64 -33.40
CA GLY A 459 -54.85 18.69 -32.92
C GLY A 459 -54.39 17.67 -31.86
N GLY A 460 -55.11 17.41 -30.77
CA GLY A 460 -56.43 17.87 -30.33
C GLY A 460 -57.15 16.77 -29.53
N GLY A 461 -57.93 17.18 -28.50
CA GLY A 461 -58.98 16.38 -27.84
C GLY A 461 -58.58 15.78 -26.47
N ALA A 462 -59.06 16.17 -25.28
CA ALA A 462 -60.33 16.68 -24.71
C ALA A 462 -61.17 15.61 -23.97
N GLY A 463 -61.62 15.97 -22.75
CA GLY A 463 -62.63 15.29 -21.90
C GLY A 463 -62.12 15.07 -20.45
N ALA A 464 -62.36 15.90 -19.42
CA ALA A 464 -63.61 16.37 -18.76
C ALA A 464 -64.45 15.18 -18.22
N THR A 465 -64.82 15.01 -16.94
CA THR A 465 -65.37 15.90 -15.88
C THR A 465 -65.29 15.15 -14.52
N GLY A 466 -64.96 15.77 -13.36
CA GLY A 466 -65.86 16.40 -12.37
C GLY A 466 -66.15 15.45 -11.18
N GLY A 467 -66.11 15.77 -9.88
CA GLY A 467 -65.79 16.96 -9.07
C GLY A 467 -65.97 16.61 -7.57
N GLY A 468 -65.52 17.47 -6.64
CA GLY A 468 -66.03 17.48 -5.25
C GLY A 468 -65.03 17.59 -4.08
N GLY A 469 -64.53 18.81 -3.80
CA GLY A 469 -64.52 19.46 -2.47
C GLY A 469 -63.67 18.91 -1.30
N GLY A 470 -62.73 19.74 -0.80
CA GLY A 470 -62.23 19.64 0.58
C GLY A 470 -60.84 20.24 0.80
N ALA A 471 -60.78 21.50 1.23
CA ALA A 471 -59.54 22.27 1.43
C ALA A 471 -58.59 21.68 2.48
N ARG A 472 -57.28 21.65 2.19
CA ARG A 472 -56.21 21.71 3.21
C ARG A 472 -54.93 22.33 2.67
N ALA A 473 -54.36 23.21 3.48
CA ALA A 473 -53.30 24.16 3.17
C ALA A 473 -52.01 23.53 2.64
N THR A 474 -51.50 24.08 1.52
CA THR A 474 -50.17 23.81 0.98
C THR A 474 -49.12 24.61 1.77
N LYS A 475 -48.27 23.90 2.53
CA LYS A 475 -47.00 24.41 3.05
C LYS A 475 -45.97 24.50 1.91
N PRO A 476 -45.03 25.46 1.95
CA PRO A 476 -43.97 25.55 0.95
C PRO A 476 -43.00 24.36 1.10
N ASN A 477 -42.68 23.70 -0.01
CA ASN A 477 -41.64 22.68 -0.10
C ASN A 477 -40.28 23.29 0.25
N GLY A 478 -39.81 23.04 1.46
CA GLY A 478 -38.39 23.10 1.80
C GLY A 478 -37.71 21.86 1.23
N ALA A 479 -36.69 22.07 0.41
CA ALA A 479 -35.78 21.01 0.00
C ALA A 479 -35.03 20.49 1.23
N HIS A 480 -35.55 19.44 1.87
CA HIS A 480 -34.77 18.63 2.79
C HIS A 480 -33.75 17.85 1.96
N GLN A 481 -32.46 18.16 2.15
CA GLN A 481 -31.40 17.20 1.85
C GLN A 481 -31.77 15.88 2.54
N ALA A 482 -32.01 14.84 1.74
CA ALA A 482 -32.29 13.52 2.27
C ALA A 482 -31.08 13.05 3.07
N MET A 483 -31.23 12.86 4.38
CA MET A 483 -30.26 12.13 5.16
C MET A 483 -30.20 10.70 4.63
N THR A 484 -29.09 10.33 4.01
CA THR A 484 -28.80 8.96 3.63
C THR A 484 -28.71 8.11 4.90
N ARG A 485 -29.75 7.33 5.18
CA ARG A 485 -29.75 6.40 6.32
C ARG A 485 -28.69 5.34 6.04
N VAL A 486 -27.66 5.24 6.87
CA VAL A 486 -26.69 4.13 6.79
C VAL A 486 -27.45 2.84 7.11
N VAL A 487 -27.60 1.96 6.12
CA VAL A 487 -28.32 0.70 6.22
C VAL A 487 -27.32 -0.41 6.54
N LEU A 488 -27.28 -0.83 7.80
CA LEU A 488 -26.55 -2.02 8.27
C LEU A 488 -27.49 -3.21 8.14
N THR A 489 -27.20 -4.21 7.30
CA THR A 489 -28.16 -5.32 7.11
C THR A 489 -27.56 -6.72 7.19
N THR A 490 -28.21 -7.52 8.02
CA THR A 490 -28.09 -8.97 8.25
C THR A 490 -29.29 -9.75 7.67
N HIS A 491 -30.08 -9.15 6.77
CA HIS A 491 -31.25 -9.81 6.17
C HIS A 491 -30.99 -10.21 4.71
N THR A 492 -31.15 -11.50 4.43
CA THR A 492 -30.97 -12.20 3.15
C THR A 492 -31.93 -11.77 2.01
N GLY A 493 -32.65 -10.66 2.17
CA GLY A 493 -33.70 -10.24 1.22
C GLY A 493 -33.77 -8.74 0.91
N GLN A 494 -32.78 -7.92 1.33
CA GLN A 494 -32.80 -6.46 1.10
C GLN A 494 -31.81 -5.96 0.04
N TYR A 495 -30.92 -6.82 -0.45
CA TYR A 495 -30.30 -6.59 -1.73
C TYR A 495 -31.34 -6.93 -2.81
N SER A 496 -32.13 -5.93 -3.23
CA SER A 496 -32.69 -5.93 -4.59
C SER A 496 -31.58 -5.68 -5.62
N SER A 497 -30.34 -6.11 -5.37
CA SER A 497 -29.21 -5.91 -6.27
C SER A 497 -29.19 -7.06 -7.25
N THR A 498 -29.38 -6.74 -8.52
CA THR A 498 -28.88 -7.60 -9.60
C THR A 498 -27.47 -7.08 -9.88
N PRO A 499 -26.42 -7.60 -9.21
CA PRO A 499 -25.06 -7.16 -9.50
C PRO A 499 -24.77 -7.35 -10.99
N LEU A 500 -23.92 -6.50 -11.58
CA LEU A 500 -23.53 -6.71 -12.97
C LEU A 500 -22.80 -8.04 -13.08
N PRO A 501 -23.25 -8.98 -13.94
CA PRO A 501 -22.67 -10.31 -13.99
C PRO A 501 -21.21 -10.27 -14.43
N VAL A 502 -20.39 -11.16 -13.84
CA VAL A 502 -19.01 -11.42 -14.26
C VAL A 502 -18.87 -12.89 -14.61
N VAL A 503 -18.52 -13.18 -15.86
CA VAL A 503 -18.21 -14.53 -16.35
C VAL A 503 -16.69 -14.66 -16.46
N TRP A 504 -16.04 -14.97 -15.35
CA TRP A 504 -14.57 -15.06 -15.30
C TRP A 504 -14.02 -16.05 -16.35
N GLY A 505 -12.92 -15.67 -17.01
CA GLY A 505 -12.31 -16.47 -18.08
C GLY A 505 -13.01 -16.41 -19.44
N HIS A 506 -14.09 -15.63 -19.62
CA HIS A 506 -14.69 -15.49 -20.96
C HIS A 506 -13.77 -14.69 -21.90
N ALA A 507 -13.59 -15.18 -23.13
CA ALA A 507 -12.68 -14.59 -24.12
C ALA A 507 -13.19 -13.26 -24.72
N ASP A 508 -14.51 -13.11 -24.85
CA ASP A 508 -15.11 -11.83 -25.20
C ASP A 508 -15.26 -10.97 -23.93
N PRO A 509 -14.57 -9.82 -23.83
CA PRO A 509 -14.64 -8.97 -22.66
C PRO A 509 -16.05 -8.43 -22.43
N SER A 510 -16.86 -8.21 -23.47
CA SER A 510 -18.24 -7.70 -23.33
C SER A 510 -19.15 -8.70 -22.60
N VAL A 511 -18.93 -10.00 -22.80
CA VAL A 511 -19.64 -11.09 -22.11
C VAL A 511 -19.01 -11.37 -20.74
N ARG A 512 -17.68 -11.28 -20.63
CA ARG A 512 -16.95 -11.40 -19.37
C ARG A 512 -17.50 -10.42 -18.34
N GLY A 513 -17.79 -9.18 -18.75
CA GLY A 513 -18.26 -8.11 -17.87
C GLY A 513 -17.11 -7.36 -17.19
N ALA A 514 -17.38 -6.14 -16.72
CA ALA A 514 -16.37 -5.30 -16.06
C ALA A 514 -16.26 -5.65 -14.59
N ILE A 515 -15.09 -5.44 -13.98
CA ILE A 515 -15.00 -5.41 -12.52
C ILE A 515 -15.52 -4.07 -12.03
N VAL A 516 -16.54 -4.12 -11.18
CA VAL A 516 -17.24 -2.96 -10.66
C VAL A 516 -17.21 -3.01 -9.14
N ALA A 517 -16.32 -2.20 -8.56
CA ALA A 517 -16.25 -1.97 -7.12
C ALA A 517 -16.59 -0.51 -6.75
N THR A 518 -17.35 0.18 -7.60
CA THR A 518 -17.67 1.60 -7.46
C THR A 518 -18.61 1.91 -6.28
N LEU A 519 -18.55 3.14 -5.78
CA LEU A 519 -19.22 3.59 -4.56
C LEU A 519 -20.53 4.36 -4.82
N ASP A 520 -20.72 4.89 -6.03
CA ASP A 520 -21.87 5.69 -6.44
C ASP A 520 -23.14 4.84 -6.68
N ARG A 521 -22.95 3.61 -7.18
CA ARG A 521 -24.03 2.64 -7.48
C ARG A 521 -23.73 1.29 -6.83
N PRO A 522 -23.83 1.19 -5.48
CA PRO A 522 -23.49 -0.01 -4.74
C PRO A 522 -24.38 -1.22 -5.09
N ASP A 523 -25.57 -0.97 -5.64
CA ASP A 523 -26.51 -1.97 -6.16
C ASP A 523 -25.97 -2.73 -7.38
N HIS A 524 -25.01 -2.16 -8.12
CA HIS A 524 -24.40 -2.77 -9.31
C HIS A 524 -23.02 -3.37 -9.06
N ARG A 525 -22.47 -3.25 -7.84
CA ARG A 525 -21.17 -3.82 -7.47
C ARG A 525 -21.16 -5.33 -7.67
N ASN A 526 -20.08 -5.84 -8.26
CA ASN A 526 -19.87 -7.26 -8.51
C ASN A 526 -18.55 -7.78 -7.91
N ALA A 527 -17.90 -6.97 -7.08
CA ALA A 527 -16.70 -7.33 -6.36
C ALA A 527 -16.75 -6.86 -4.90
N ILE A 528 -16.09 -7.62 -4.03
CA ILE A 528 -15.89 -7.32 -2.61
C ILE A 528 -14.70 -6.35 -2.47
N GLY A 529 -14.83 -5.34 -1.62
CA GLY A 529 -13.82 -4.27 -1.47
C GLY A 529 -14.07 -3.09 -2.41
N THR A 530 -13.01 -2.35 -2.73
CA THR A 530 -13.05 -1.10 -3.52
C THR A 530 -11.83 -0.97 -4.42
N HIS A 531 -11.95 -0.20 -5.50
CA HIS A 531 -10.80 0.19 -6.33
C HIS A 531 -9.79 1.02 -5.53
N ASN A 532 -8.51 1.00 -5.94
CA ASN A 532 -7.41 1.66 -5.23
C ASN A 532 -7.08 1.05 -3.84
N GLY A 533 -7.70 -0.09 -3.48
CA GLY A 533 -7.35 -0.91 -2.32
C GLY A 533 -7.07 -0.12 -1.03
N PRO A 534 -5.83 -0.13 -0.51
CA PRO A 534 -5.48 0.58 0.73
C PRO A 534 -5.64 2.10 0.63
N TYR A 535 -5.58 2.68 -0.57
CA TYR A 535 -5.66 4.13 -0.79
C TYR A 535 -7.08 4.70 -0.60
N ALA A 536 -8.10 3.85 -0.53
CA ALA A 536 -9.47 4.26 -0.22
C ALA A 536 -9.60 4.95 1.15
N VAL A 537 -8.71 4.64 2.10
CA VAL A 537 -8.66 5.33 3.41
C VAL A 537 -8.23 6.80 3.23
N TYR A 538 -7.23 7.08 2.38
CA TYR A 538 -6.83 8.45 2.07
C TYR A 538 -7.95 9.20 1.33
N ARG A 539 -8.63 8.54 0.39
CA ARG A 539 -9.82 9.10 -0.28
C ARG A 539 -10.89 9.48 0.74
N ALA A 540 -11.16 8.63 1.73
CA ALA A 540 -12.15 8.90 2.77
C ALA A 540 -11.84 10.18 3.55
N VAL A 541 -10.57 10.35 3.94
CA VAL A 541 -10.11 11.57 4.62
C VAL A 541 -10.18 12.77 3.67
N GLY A 542 -9.80 12.61 2.40
CA GLY A 542 -9.93 13.66 1.38
C GLY A 542 -11.37 14.14 1.21
N VAL A 543 -12.35 13.22 1.20
CA VAL A 543 -13.77 13.55 1.18
C VAL A 543 -14.20 14.28 2.46
N ALA A 544 -13.75 13.81 3.63
CA ALA A 544 -14.05 14.44 4.92
C ALA A 544 -13.52 15.87 5.02
N ARG A 545 -12.38 16.15 4.37
CA ARG A 545 -11.75 17.48 4.28
C ARG A 545 -12.31 18.35 3.16
N GLY A 546 -13.25 17.84 2.36
CA GLY A 546 -13.78 18.54 1.19
C GLY A 546 -12.78 18.70 0.04
N GLN A 547 -11.69 17.93 0.02
CA GLN A 547 -10.68 17.90 -1.04
C GLN A 547 -11.14 17.08 -2.25
N ILE A 548 -12.00 16.07 -2.01
CA ILE A 548 -12.59 15.19 -3.01
C ILE A 548 -14.11 15.24 -2.87
N ALA A 549 -14.85 15.25 -3.98
CA ALA A 549 -16.29 15.04 -3.92
C ALA A 549 -16.64 13.55 -3.73
N ALA A 550 -17.54 13.29 -2.78
CA ALA A 550 -17.86 11.93 -2.32
C ALA A 550 -18.24 10.94 -3.44
N ALA A 551 -18.96 11.42 -4.45
CA ALA A 551 -19.50 10.63 -5.58
C ALA A 551 -19.11 11.23 -6.94
N GLU A 552 -17.92 11.81 -7.06
CA GLU A 552 -17.43 12.34 -8.33
C GLU A 552 -17.06 11.23 -9.31
N ALA A 553 -17.71 11.27 -10.48
CA ALA A 553 -17.33 10.50 -11.64
C ALA A 553 -15.92 10.91 -12.10
N LEU A 554 -14.99 9.97 -12.12
CA LEU A 554 -13.67 10.23 -12.68
C LEU A 554 -13.76 10.35 -14.20
N ASP A 555 -13.12 11.37 -14.76
CA ASP A 555 -12.96 11.47 -16.21
C ASP A 555 -11.65 10.79 -16.62
N LEU A 556 -11.81 9.67 -17.30
CA LEU A 556 -10.72 8.80 -17.75
C LEU A 556 -10.45 8.93 -19.26
N SER A 557 -11.00 9.95 -19.93
CA SER A 557 -10.62 10.23 -21.32
C SER A 557 -9.11 10.47 -21.43
N SER A 558 -8.51 10.09 -22.56
CA SER A 558 -7.06 10.26 -22.80
C SER A 558 -6.16 9.48 -21.84
N THR A 559 -6.67 8.44 -21.17
CA THR A 559 -5.89 7.56 -20.28
C THR A 559 -5.47 6.25 -20.93
N GLU A 560 -5.65 6.13 -22.25
CA GLU A 560 -5.39 4.94 -23.05
C GLU A 560 -3.98 4.36 -22.78
N PRO A 561 -3.85 3.02 -22.73
CA PRO A 561 -2.55 2.37 -22.66
C PRO A 561 -1.58 2.88 -23.71
N ALA A 562 -0.35 3.20 -23.29
CA ALA A 562 0.66 3.70 -24.22
C ALA A 562 1.09 2.63 -25.25
N ILE A 563 0.91 1.34 -24.94
CA ILE A 563 1.02 0.24 -25.92
C ILE A 563 -0.20 -0.68 -25.82
N LYS A 564 -0.49 -1.37 -26.92
CA LYS A 564 -1.42 -2.50 -26.92
C LYS A 564 -0.71 -3.72 -26.32
N ILE A 565 -1.38 -4.40 -25.40
CA ILE A 565 -0.96 -5.70 -24.84
C ILE A 565 -2.09 -6.69 -25.10
N GLY A 566 -1.75 -7.88 -25.60
CA GLY A 566 -2.69 -8.98 -25.80
C GLY A 566 -3.85 -8.69 -26.78
N PRO A 567 -4.95 -9.47 -26.69
CA PRO A 567 -5.18 -10.54 -25.72
C PRO A 567 -4.34 -11.79 -26.00
N PHE A 568 -4.01 -12.54 -24.94
CA PHE A 568 -3.33 -13.83 -25.04
C PHE A 568 -4.27 -14.97 -24.60
N PRO A 569 -4.05 -16.23 -25.04
CA PRO A 569 -4.92 -17.35 -24.69
C PRO A 569 -5.12 -17.57 -23.18
N SER A 570 -4.13 -17.20 -22.36
CA SER A 570 -4.19 -17.25 -20.90
C SER A 570 -5.27 -16.36 -20.28
N TRP A 571 -5.71 -15.30 -20.98
CA TRP A 571 -6.72 -14.37 -20.48
C TRP A 571 -8.13 -14.98 -20.45
N SER A 572 -8.37 -15.94 -21.33
CA SER A 572 -9.63 -16.68 -21.45
C SER A 572 -9.60 -18.04 -20.75
N ASP A 573 -8.58 -18.31 -19.93
CA ASP A 573 -8.52 -19.51 -19.11
C ASP A 573 -8.81 -19.12 -17.65
N PRO A 574 -9.93 -19.60 -17.07
CA PRO A 574 -10.35 -19.21 -15.72
C PRO A 574 -9.43 -19.72 -14.60
N ASP A 575 -8.50 -20.63 -14.91
CA ASP A 575 -7.57 -21.21 -13.94
C ASP A 575 -6.14 -20.67 -14.09
N LYS A 576 -5.82 -19.98 -15.19
CA LYS A 576 -4.48 -19.40 -15.42
C LYS A 576 -4.28 -18.09 -14.70
N ILE A 577 -5.20 -17.13 -14.88
CA ILE A 577 -5.11 -15.80 -14.25
C ILE A 577 -6.26 -15.66 -13.24
N VAL A 578 -5.91 -15.52 -11.96
CA VAL A 578 -6.82 -15.55 -10.82
C VAL A 578 -6.58 -14.41 -9.82
N ALA A 579 -5.46 -13.68 -9.92
CA ALA A 579 -5.05 -12.64 -8.98
C ALA A 579 -4.89 -11.23 -9.60
N LEU A 580 -5.18 -11.07 -10.89
CA LEU A 580 -5.32 -9.78 -11.58
C LEU A 580 -6.48 -9.83 -12.59
N ASP A 581 -6.94 -8.67 -13.05
CA ASP A 581 -7.96 -8.56 -14.10
C ASP A 581 -7.29 -8.54 -15.50
N PRO A 582 -7.44 -9.60 -16.34
CA PRO A 582 -6.75 -9.66 -17.63
C PRO A 582 -7.12 -8.52 -18.58
N TRP A 583 -8.31 -7.94 -18.41
CA TRP A 583 -8.85 -6.85 -19.22
C TRP A 583 -8.73 -5.48 -18.53
N GLY A 584 -8.05 -5.42 -17.38
CA GLY A 584 -8.03 -4.27 -16.47
C GLY A 584 -7.36 -3.00 -17.02
N HIS A 585 -6.58 -3.12 -18.10
CA HIS A 585 -5.93 -1.99 -18.80
C HIS A 585 -6.79 -1.42 -19.92
N LEU A 586 -7.90 -2.05 -20.29
CA LEU A 586 -8.79 -1.50 -21.31
C LEU A 586 -9.54 -0.31 -20.72
N ALA A 587 -9.03 0.89 -21.03
CA ALA A 587 -9.71 2.12 -20.65
C ALA A 587 -11.14 2.13 -21.20
N PRO A 588 -12.15 2.56 -20.41
CA PRO A 588 -13.54 2.50 -20.82
C PRO A 588 -13.86 3.22 -22.15
N GLN A 589 -13.09 4.25 -22.51
CA GLN A 589 -13.27 5.04 -23.72
C GLN A 589 -12.58 4.42 -24.95
N ALA A 590 -11.50 3.64 -24.74
CA ALA A 590 -10.69 3.03 -25.80
C ALA A 590 -11.36 1.83 -26.48
N ALA A 591 -12.31 1.20 -25.77
CA ALA A 591 -13.02 0.02 -26.22
C ALA A 591 -14.53 0.30 -26.26
N PRO A 592 -15.07 1.00 -27.28
CA PRO A 592 -16.47 1.49 -27.28
C PRO A 592 -17.54 0.40 -27.10
N HIS A 593 -17.17 -0.86 -27.39
CA HIS A 593 -18.02 -2.05 -27.23
C HIS A 593 -17.54 -2.98 -26.10
N GLY A 594 -16.66 -2.50 -25.23
CA GLY A 594 -16.09 -3.24 -24.11
C GLY A 594 -17.00 -3.26 -22.88
N PRO A 595 -16.69 -4.14 -21.91
CA PRO A 595 -17.47 -4.32 -20.69
C PRO A 595 -17.54 -3.06 -19.84
N ALA A 596 -16.44 -2.31 -19.77
CA ALA A 596 -16.36 -1.05 -19.03
C ALA A 596 -17.29 0.00 -19.64
N SER A 597 -17.34 0.11 -20.97
CA SER A 597 -18.23 1.03 -21.69
C SER A 597 -19.70 0.63 -21.57
N GLU A 598 -20.00 -0.67 -21.55
CA GLU A 598 -21.35 -1.17 -21.31
C GLU A 598 -21.85 -0.84 -19.89
N ALA A 599 -21.00 -1.04 -18.88
CA ALA A 599 -21.30 -0.62 -17.51
C ALA A 599 -21.51 0.91 -17.43
N GLN A 600 -20.66 1.70 -18.11
CA GLN A 600 -20.83 3.15 -18.18
C GLN A 600 -22.13 3.59 -18.88
N ARG A 601 -22.56 2.90 -19.95
CA ARG A 601 -23.87 3.13 -20.59
C ARG A 601 -25.04 2.90 -19.62
N ARG A 602 -24.85 2.05 -18.61
CA ARG A 602 -25.81 1.80 -17.52
C ARG A 602 -25.64 2.77 -16.33
N GLY A 603 -24.79 3.79 -16.48
CA GLY A 603 -24.51 4.80 -15.45
C GLY A 603 -23.66 4.27 -14.30
N VAL A 604 -22.78 3.29 -14.55
CA VAL A 604 -21.87 2.72 -13.56
C VAL A 604 -20.44 3.08 -13.90
N HIS A 605 -19.74 3.68 -12.94
CA HIS A 605 -18.32 4.00 -13.12
C HIS A 605 -17.45 2.74 -12.99
N VAL A 606 -16.54 2.56 -13.96
CA VAL A 606 -15.55 1.49 -13.97
C VAL A 606 -14.18 2.15 -13.98
N GLN A 607 -13.30 1.69 -13.08
CA GLN A 607 -11.92 2.14 -13.01
C GLN A 607 -11.00 1.05 -13.57
N PRO A 608 -9.99 1.41 -14.37
CA PRO A 608 -8.91 0.49 -14.73
C PRO A 608 -8.24 -0.05 -13.47
N THR A 609 -7.85 -1.32 -13.51
CA THR A 609 -7.04 -1.97 -12.47
C THR A 609 -5.62 -2.20 -12.96
N ILE A 610 -5.34 -1.89 -14.24
CA ILE A 610 -4.01 -1.89 -14.82
C ILE A 610 -3.82 -0.59 -15.61
N ALA A 611 -2.65 0.04 -15.50
CA ALA A 611 -2.29 1.19 -16.31
C ALA A 611 -0.93 0.95 -16.96
N VAL A 612 -0.83 1.21 -18.26
CA VAL A 612 0.37 0.96 -19.07
C VAL A 612 0.90 2.26 -19.62
N SER A 613 2.14 2.61 -19.29
CA SER A 613 2.78 3.88 -19.63
C SER A 613 4.23 3.66 -20.09
N ARG A 614 4.86 4.69 -20.65
CA ARG A 614 6.30 4.67 -20.95
C ARG A 614 7.08 5.33 -19.83
N ALA A 615 8.33 4.91 -19.68
CA ALA A 615 9.26 5.56 -18.78
C ALA A 615 10.70 5.38 -19.24
N ASN A 616 11.57 6.17 -18.63
CA ASN A 616 13.01 6.09 -18.76
C ASN A 616 13.58 5.89 -17.36
N LEU A 617 14.38 4.85 -17.17
CA LEU A 617 15.06 4.55 -15.90
C LEU A 617 16.51 5.03 -16.00
N LYS A 618 17.02 5.63 -14.93
CA LYS A 618 18.43 6.01 -14.84
C LYS A 618 19.05 5.60 -13.48
N PRO A 619 19.10 4.30 -13.16
CA PRO A 619 19.77 3.85 -11.93
C PRO A 619 21.27 4.10 -12.06
N ILE A 620 21.90 4.59 -10.99
CA ILE A 620 23.36 4.80 -10.92
C ILE A 620 24.13 3.50 -11.15
N GLU A 621 23.54 2.35 -10.84
CA GLU A 621 24.16 1.04 -11.09
C GLU A 621 24.27 0.69 -12.58
N ILE A 622 23.42 1.27 -13.44
CA ILE A 622 23.53 1.10 -14.90
C ILE A 622 24.73 1.89 -15.42
N GLU A 623 24.99 3.08 -14.88
CA GLU A 623 26.21 3.84 -15.20
C GLU A 623 27.46 3.05 -14.83
N GLN A 624 27.47 2.39 -13.66
CA GLN A 624 28.56 1.51 -13.23
C GLN A 624 28.70 0.28 -14.13
N ALA A 625 27.58 -0.33 -14.55
CA ALA A 625 27.60 -1.48 -15.44
C ALA A 625 28.17 -1.13 -16.83
N VAL A 626 27.84 0.05 -17.38
CA VAL A 626 28.41 0.56 -18.63
C VAL A 626 29.90 0.87 -18.46
N ALA A 627 30.28 1.56 -17.38
CA ALA A 627 31.68 1.89 -17.09
C ALA A 627 32.55 0.62 -16.92
N ALA A 628 31.99 -0.44 -16.35
CA ALA A 628 32.64 -1.75 -16.22
C ALA A 628 32.60 -2.61 -17.50
N GLY A 629 31.96 -2.13 -18.59
CA GLY A 629 31.83 -2.86 -19.85
C GLY A 629 30.84 -4.04 -19.81
N ARG A 630 30.03 -4.16 -18.75
CA ARG A 630 29.00 -5.21 -18.60
C ARG A 630 27.77 -4.93 -19.46
N LEU A 631 27.45 -3.66 -19.68
CA LEU A 631 26.42 -3.19 -20.61
C LEU A 631 27.01 -2.28 -21.68
N LYS A 632 26.38 -2.24 -22.86
CA LYS A 632 26.79 -1.38 -23.98
C LYS A 632 25.64 -0.46 -24.38
N VAL A 633 25.92 0.81 -24.57
CA VAL A 633 24.95 1.77 -25.12
C VAL A 633 24.65 1.41 -26.58
N ASP A 634 23.37 1.29 -26.92
CA ASP A 634 22.90 0.92 -28.27
C ASP A 634 21.96 1.96 -28.91
N GLY A 635 21.63 3.03 -28.17
CA GLY A 635 20.75 4.11 -28.63
C GLY A 635 19.27 3.72 -28.75
N LYS A 636 18.89 2.51 -28.34
CA LYS A 636 17.51 1.98 -28.45
C LYS A 636 16.96 1.52 -27.10
N ILE A 637 17.61 0.51 -26.50
CA ILE A 637 17.24 -0.02 -25.19
C ILE A 637 17.96 0.78 -24.11
N LEU A 638 19.27 0.97 -24.32
CA LEU A 638 20.14 1.75 -23.47
C LEU A 638 20.64 2.95 -24.27
N GLN A 639 20.05 4.11 -23.99
CA GLN A 639 20.35 5.36 -24.67
C GLN A 639 21.63 6.00 -24.13
N GLU A 640 22.10 7.05 -24.82
CA GLU A 640 23.16 7.92 -24.33
C GLU A 640 22.82 8.46 -22.92
N GLY A 641 23.84 8.65 -22.08
CA GLY A 641 23.64 9.04 -20.68
C GLY A 641 23.12 7.92 -19.77
N CYS A 642 23.25 6.65 -20.18
CA CYS A 642 22.91 5.45 -19.41
C CYS A 642 21.42 5.34 -19.02
N VAL A 643 20.54 5.80 -19.91
CA VAL A 643 19.09 5.77 -19.70
C VAL A 643 18.49 4.52 -20.34
N VAL A 644 17.77 3.72 -19.55
CA VAL A 644 17.07 2.52 -20.02
C VAL A 644 15.63 2.88 -20.37
N SER A 645 15.22 2.70 -21.62
CA SER A 645 13.83 2.88 -22.04
C SER A 645 12.99 1.67 -21.67
N VAL A 646 11.84 1.91 -21.05
CA VAL A 646 10.95 0.86 -20.57
C VAL A 646 9.48 1.17 -20.85
N ILE A 647 8.69 0.11 -21.00
CA ILE A 647 7.26 0.18 -20.74
C ILE A 647 7.04 -0.23 -19.29
N LYS A 648 6.19 0.51 -18.57
CA LYS A 648 5.80 0.18 -17.20
C LYS A 648 4.30 -0.09 -17.10
N CYS A 649 3.93 -1.15 -16.39
CA CYS A 649 2.54 -1.54 -16.17
C CYS A 649 2.27 -1.61 -14.66
N ALA A 650 1.49 -0.68 -14.12
CA ALA A 650 1.00 -0.74 -12.74
C ALA A 650 -0.22 -1.67 -12.70
N ILE A 651 -0.24 -2.62 -11.77
CA ILE A 651 -1.25 -3.69 -11.67
C ILE A 651 -1.80 -3.74 -10.25
N GLU A 652 -3.09 -3.50 -10.10
CA GLU A 652 -3.84 -3.72 -8.86
C GLU A 652 -4.26 -5.19 -8.70
N PRO A 653 -4.27 -5.70 -7.45
CA PRO A 653 -4.69 -7.06 -7.19
C PRO A 653 -6.22 -7.22 -7.37
N VAL A 654 -6.63 -8.17 -8.19
CA VAL A 654 -8.04 -8.54 -8.40
C VAL A 654 -8.17 -10.05 -8.32
N TRP A 655 -8.74 -10.53 -7.22
CA TRP A 655 -8.78 -11.95 -6.91
C TRP A 655 -10.10 -12.58 -7.32
N TYR A 656 -10.04 -13.57 -8.19
CA TYR A 656 -11.15 -14.48 -8.47
C TYR A 656 -11.14 -15.61 -7.44
N LEU A 657 -11.99 -15.50 -6.41
CA LEU A 657 -11.98 -16.37 -5.22
C LEU A 657 -12.07 -17.87 -5.54
N PRO A 658 -12.91 -18.34 -6.49
CA PRO A 658 -12.93 -19.75 -6.87
C PRO A 658 -11.58 -20.22 -7.46
N GLY A 659 -10.94 -19.40 -8.29
CA GLY A 659 -9.65 -19.70 -8.89
C GLY A 659 -8.51 -19.70 -7.87
N ILE A 660 -8.49 -18.72 -6.97
CA ILE A 660 -7.55 -18.67 -5.84
C ILE A 660 -7.70 -19.92 -4.97
N ALA A 661 -8.93 -20.31 -4.61
CA ALA A 661 -9.19 -21.50 -3.82
C ALA A 661 -8.63 -22.76 -4.50
N ARG A 662 -8.88 -22.96 -5.81
CA ARG A 662 -8.31 -24.07 -6.57
C ARG A 662 -6.79 -24.03 -6.63
N ARG A 663 -6.18 -22.86 -6.84
CA ARG A 663 -4.72 -22.66 -6.89
C ARG A 663 -4.04 -23.12 -5.59
N PHE A 664 -4.65 -22.82 -4.44
CA PHE A 664 -4.18 -23.26 -3.12
C PHE A 664 -4.71 -24.61 -2.66
N LYS A 665 -5.49 -25.32 -3.51
CA LYS A 665 -6.14 -26.61 -3.17
C LYS A 665 -7.02 -26.51 -1.92
N LEU A 666 -7.76 -25.41 -1.81
CA LEU A 666 -8.68 -25.09 -0.73
C LEU A 666 -10.13 -25.15 -1.19
N GLU A 667 -11.04 -25.39 -0.24
CA GLU A 667 -12.44 -25.05 -0.44
C GLU A 667 -12.62 -23.53 -0.41
N GLU A 668 -13.39 -22.98 -1.36
CA GLU A 668 -13.66 -21.54 -1.43
C GLU A 668 -14.29 -21.00 -0.14
N ALA A 669 -15.19 -21.77 0.47
CA ALA A 669 -15.81 -21.41 1.75
C ALA A 669 -14.78 -21.26 2.88
N THR A 670 -13.76 -22.13 2.89
CA THR A 670 -12.66 -22.07 3.87
C THR A 670 -11.79 -20.84 3.63
N LEU A 671 -11.42 -20.57 2.37
CA LEU A 671 -10.66 -19.37 2.01
C LEU A 671 -11.39 -18.08 2.45
N ARG A 672 -12.67 -17.94 2.08
CA ARG A 672 -13.51 -16.79 2.42
C ARG A 672 -13.62 -16.60 3.93
N ARG A 673 -13.86 -17.69 4.66
CA ARG A 673 -13.97 -17.66 6.12
C ARG A 673 -12.67 -17.21 6.78
N MET A 674 -11.53 -17.77 6.36
CA MET A 674 -10.22 -17.40 6.91
C MET A 674 -9.88 -15.94 6.61
N LEU A 675 -10.15 -15.47 5.38
CA LEU A 675 -10.02 -14.06 5.00
C LEU A 675 -10.89 -13.16 5.91
N PHE A 676 -12.14 -13.53 6.18
CA PHE A 676 -13.01 -12.76 7.06
C PHE A 676 -12.51 -12.75 8.53
N GLU A 677 -12.24 -13.91 9.11
CA GLU A 677 -11.89 -14.04 10.53
C GLU A 677 -10.52 -13.41 10.85
N HIS A 678 -9.51 -13.65 10.00
CA HIS A 678 -8.14 -13.21 10.26
C HIS A 678 -7.81 -11.79 9.82
N THR A 679 -8.72 -11.13 9.11
CA THR A 679 -8.70 -9.68 8.89
C THR A 679 -9.50 -8.92 9.96
N GLY A 680 -9.96 -9.59 11.02
CA GLY A 680 -10.70 -8.94 12.10
C GLY A 680 -12.14 -8.56 11.71
N GLY A 681 -12.74 -9.29 10.77
CA GLY A 681 -14.12 -9.08 10.33
C GLY A 681 -14.31 -7.92 9.35
N MET A 682 -13.24 -7.45 8.72
CA MET A 682 -13.28 -6.33 7.75
C MET A 682 -14.27 -6.58 6.61
N PHE A 683 -14.31 -7.79 6.06
CA PHE A 683 -15.04 -8.04 4.81
C PHE A 683 -16.27 -8.94 5.04
N PRO A 684 -17.39 -8.42 5.60
CA PRO A 684 -18.58 -9.25 5.84
C PRO A 684 -19.12 -9.88 4.55
N GLU A 685 -18.96 -9.21 3.41
CA GLU A 685 -19.39 -9.73 2.09
C GLU A 685 -18.72 -11.06 1.72
N LEU A 686 -17.53 -11.38 2.25
CA LEU A 686 -16.89 -12.69 2.01
C LEU A 686 -17.75 -13.86 2.48
N VAL A 687 -18.55 -13.64 3.52
CA VAL A 687 -19.39 -14.66 4.15
C VAL A 687 -20.89 -14.43 3.93
N THR A 688 -21.33 -13.20 3.63
CA THR A 688 -22.75 -12.87 3.40
C THR A 688 -23.16 -12.82 1.92
N ARG A 689 -22.21 -12.64 1.00
CA ARG A 689 -22.46 -12.44 -0.45
C ARG A 689 -21.71 -13.47 -1.28
N THR A 690 -22.19 -14.72 -1.25
CA THR A 690 -21.61 -15.82 -2.04
C THR A 690 -21.84 -15.66 -3.54
N ASP A 691 -22.73 -14.75 -3.95
CA ASP A 691 -22.93 -14.34 -5.34
C ASP A 691 -21.76 -13.49 -5.89
N LEU A 692 -20.96 -12.88 -5.01
CA LEU A 692 -19.77 -12.13 -5.41
C LEU A 692 -18.54 -13.04 -5.44
N SER A 693 -17.99 -13.28 -6.62
CA SER A 693 -16.83 -14.17 -6.84
C SER A 693 -15.49 -13.43 -6.93
N VAL A 694 -15.51 -12.10 -6.97
CA VAL A 694 -14.32 -11.25 -7.11
C VAL A 694 -14.06 -10.48 -5.82
N PHE A 695 -12.79 -10.38 -5.43
CA PHE A 695 -12.31 -9.66 -4.25
C PHE A 695 -11.15 -8.73 -4.64
N LEU A 696 -11.22 -7.46 -4.23
CA LEU A 696 -10.13 -6.50 -4.35
C LEU A 696 -9.47 -6.35 -2.98
N PRO A 697 -8.44 -7.17 -2.65
CA PRO A 697 -7.77 -7.08 -1.36
C PRO A 697 -7.03 -5.73 -1.23
N PRO A 698 -7.07 -5.07 -0.05
CA PRO A 698 -6.30 -3.86 0.20
C PRO A 698 -4.82 -4.21 0.50
N ILE A 699 -4.15 -4.84 -0.46
CA ILE A 699 -2.72 -5.17 -0.41
C ILE A 699 -1.97 -4.38 -1.48
N GLY A 700 -0.64 -4.32 -1.36
CA GLY A 700 0.19 -3.73 -2.40
C GLY A 700 0.06 -4.50 -3.72
N GLY A 701 -0.07 -3.75 -4.83
CA GLY A 701 -0.06 -4.30 -6.19
C GLY A 701 1.33 -4.69 -6.67
N CYS A 702 1.51 -4.79 -7.98
CA CYS A 702 2.81 -4.98 -8.60
C CYS A 702 2.99 -4.08 -9.82
N THR A 703 4.25 -3.85 -10.20
CA THR A 703 4.60 -3.16 -11.44
C THR A 703 5.53 -3.98 -12.30
N ALA A 704 5.15 -4.14 -13.56
CA ALA A 704 5.99 -4.78 -14.57
C ALA A 704 6.77 -3.73 -15.35
N TYR A 705 8.09 -3.88 -15.45
CA TYR A 705 8.97 -3.09 -16.31
C TYR A 705 9.45 -3.98 -17.45
N ILE A 706 9.15 -3.55 -18.68
CA ILE A 706 9.49 -4.26 -19.91
C ILE A 706 10.57 -3.47 -20.62
N MET A 707 11.70 -4.12 -20.87
CA MET A 707 12.80 -3.63 -21.71
C MET A 707 12.69 -4.32 -23.08
N GLY A 708 12.78 -3.54 -24.16
CA GLY A 708 12.65 -4.08 -25.52
C GLY A 708 11.21 -4.14 -26.02
N ASP A 709 10.98 -4.97 -27.03
CA ASP A 709 9.70 -5.07 -27.71
C ASP A 709 8.75 -6.01 -26.94
N PRO A 710 7.59 -5.54 -26.42
CA PRO A 710 6.63 -6.38 -25.71
C PRO A 710 6.09 -7.53 -26.57
N ASP A 711 6.05 -7.39 -27.90
CA ASP A 711 5.59 -8.46 -28.81
C ASP A 711 6.58 -9.64 -28.87
N SER A 712 7.82 -9.45 -28.40
CA SER A 712 8.81 -10.53 -28.28
C SER A 712 8.60 -11.42 -27.04
N ILE A 713 7.88 -10.95 -26.02
CA ILE A 713 7.61 -11.71 -24.78
C ILE A 713 6.86 -13.04 -25.01
N PRO A 714 5.76 -13.09 -25.80
CA PRO A 714 5.01 -14.32 -26.05
C PRO A 714 5.65 -15.26 -27.08
N ASP A 715 6.70 -14.82 -27.79
CA ASP A 715 7.39 -15.59 -28.84
C ASP A 715 8.52 -16.43 -28.22
N PRO A 716 8.37 -17.77 -28.13
CA PRO A 716 9.40 -18.63 -27.53
C PRO A 716 10.68 -18.74 -28.38
N SER A 717 10.73 -18.20 -29.59
CA SER A 717 11.97 -18.13 -30.39
C SER A 717 12.86 -16.95 -30.01
N LYS A 718 12.34 -15.97 -29.27
CA LYS A 718 13.04 -14.77 -28.85
C LYS A 718 13.63 -14.92 -27.44
N PRO A 719 14.81 -14.36 -27.15
CA PRO A 719 15.37 -14.36 -25.80
C PRO A 719 14.48 -13.60 -24.82
N LEU A 720 14.13 -14.24 -23.69
CA LEU A 720 13.44 -13.59 -22.58
C LEU A 720 14.22 -13.76 -21.27
N ALA A 721 14.64 -12.63 -20.68
CA ALA A 721 15.14 -12.58 -19.32
C ALA A 721 14.07 -12.06 -18.37
N VAL A 722 13.87 -12.74 -17.23
CA VAL A 722 12.83 -12.39 -16.25
C VAL A 722 13.39 -12.34 -14.83
N ARG A 723 12.99 -11.32 -14.09
CA ARG A 723 13.17 -11.23 -12.63
C ARG A 723 11.83 -10.90 -11.98
N VAL A 724 11.33 -11.81 -11.15
CA VAL A 724 10.22 -11.49 -10.22
C VAL A 724 10.82 -11.10 -8.89
N HIS A 725 10.63 -9.85 -8.49
CA HIS A 725 11.20 -9.21 -7.32
C HIS A 725 10.11 -8.93 -6.28
N ASP A 726 10.39 -9.20 -5.01
CA ASP A 726 9.50 -8.81 -3.91
C ASP A 726 10.15 -7.64 -3.17
N GLU A 727 9.36 -6.60 -2.92
CA GLU A 727 9.78 -5.34 -2.28
C GLU A 727 10.58 -5.59 -1.00
N CYS A 728 11.70 -4.86 -0.90
CA CYS A 728 12.49 -4.73 0.31
C CYS A 728 12.96 -3.29 0.41
N ASN A 729 12.11 -2.39 0.92
CA ASN A 729 12.33 -0.94 0.92
C ASN A 729 13.72 -0.56 1.48
N GLY A 730 14.12 -1.15 2.61
CA GLY A 730 15.42 -0.90 3.22
C GLY A 730 16.62 -1.24 2.33
N SER A 731 16.52 -2.22 1.43
CA SER A 731 17.59 -2.58 0.48
C SER A 731 17.39 -1.88 -0.86
N ASP A 732 16.19 -1.96 -1.43
CA ASP A 732 15.88 -1.48 -2.78
C ASP A 732 16.03 0.03 -2.92
N VAL A 733 15.67 0.80 -1.89
CA VAL A 733 15.78 2.26 -1.85
C VAL A 733 17.09 2.71 -1.18
N PHE A 734 17.43 2.12 -0.05
CA PHE A 734 18.52 2.63 0.80
C PHE A 734 19.79 1.77 0.82
N GLY A 735 19.86 0.70 0.02
CA GLY A 735 21.06 -0.13 -0.12
C GLY A 735 21.49 -0.84 1.16
N SER A 736 20.55 -1.27 2.01
CA SER A 736 20.91 -2.06 3.19
C SER A 736 21.68 -3.33 2.81
N ASP A 737 22.80 -3.55 3.51
CA ASP A 737 23.81 -4.58 3.25
C ASP A 737 23.55 -5.93 3.95
N ILE A 738 22.47 -6.04 4.71
CA ILE A 738 22.08 -7.27 5.45
C ILE A 738 21.30 -8.27 4.59
N CYS A 739 20.96 -7.89 3.35
CA CYS A 739 20.29 -8.77 2.40
C CYS A 739 20.72 -8.48 0.95
N THR A 740 20.38 -9.42 0.07
CA THR A 740 20.77 -9.39 -1.35
C THR A 740 19.71 -8.81 -2.28
N CYS A 741 18.67 -8.14 -1.75
CA CYS A 741 17.52 -7.71 -2.55
C CYS A 741 17.91 -6.71 -3.66
N ARG A 742 18.52 -5.57 -3.32
CA ARG A 742 18.98 -4.58 -4.31
C ARG A 742 20.01 -5.15 -5.30
N PRO A 743 21.07 -5.87 -4.86
CA PRO A 743 21.99 -6.54 -5.78
C PRO A 743 21.30 -7.46 -6.79
N TYR A 744 20.31 -8.24 -6.37
CA TYR A 744 19.53 -9.08 -7.28
C TYR A 744 18.66 -8.29 -8.25
N LEU A 745 18.06 -7.18 -7.80
CA LEU A 745 17.26 -6.33 -8.65
C LEU A 745 18.11 -5.72 -9.76
N VAL A 746 19.27 -5.16 -9.39
CA VAL A 746 20.23 -4.55 -10.33
C VAL A 746 20.73 -5.58 -11.34
N HIS A 747 21.17 -6.76 -10.87
CA HIS A 747 21.59 -7.84 -11.77
C HIS A 747 20.44 -8.29 -12.70
N GLY A 748 19.21 -8.36 -12.18
CA GLY A 748 18.03 -8.62 -12.98
C GLY A 748 17.81 -7.58 -14.09
N ILE A 749 17.98 -6.30 -13.79
CA ILE A 749 17.88 -5.21 -14.79
C ILE A 749 18.95 -5.38 -15.86
N GLU A 750 20.20 -5.67 -15.49
CA GLU A 750 21.29 -5.89 -16.46
C GLU A 750 20.98 -7.05 -17.42
N GLU A 751 20.57 -8.21 -16.89
CA GLU A 751 20.19 -9.37 -17.69
C GLU A 751 18.99 -9.07 -18.61
N CYS A 752 18.03 -8.29 -18.12
CA CYS A 752 16.87 -7.84 -18.90
C CYS A 752 17.26 -6.90 -20.03
N VAL A 753 18.17 -5.95 -19.79
CA VAL A 753 18.72 -5.10 -20.84
C VAL A 753 19.44 -5.97 -21.88
N LEU A 754 20.32 -6.87 -21.47
CA LEU A 754 21.06 -7.74 -22.40
C LEU A 754 20.14 -8.58 -23.30
N ALA A 755 19.08 -9.18 -22.75
CA ALA A 755 18.11 -9.94 -23.55
C ALA A 755 17.37 -9.06 -24.57
N ALA A 756 16.97 -7.85 -24.17
CA ALA A 756 16.36 -6.88 -25.07
C ALA A 756 17.32 -6.45 -26.20
N GLN A 757 18.62 -6.24 -25.90
CA GLN A 757 19.63 -5.88 -26.90
C GLN A 757 19.88 -7.00 -27.94
N GLN A 758 19.61 -8.24 -27.58
CA GLN A 758 19.70 -9.41 -28.48
C GLN A 758 18.47 -9.56 -29.38
N GLY A 759 17.56 -8.58 -29.37
CA GLY A 759 16.33 -8.60 -30.18
C GLY A 759 15.20 -9.42 -29.56
N GLY A 760 15.27 -9.68 -28.25
CA GLY A 760 14.21 -10.24 -27.42
C GLY A 760 13.64 -9.20 -26.45
N ALA A 761 13.33 -9.61 -25.21
CA ALA A 761 12.80 -8.74 -24.18
C ALA A 761 13.37 -9.04 -22.79
N GLY A 762 13.35 -8.02 -21.94
CA GLY A 762 13.61 -8.13 -20.51
C GLY A 762 12.35 -7.79 -19.71
N LEU A 763 12.08 -8.52 -18.63
CA LEU A 763 10.90 -8.31 -17.78
C LEU A 763 11.27 -8.34 -16.30
N ILE A 764 11.06 -7.21 -15.61
CA ILE A 764 11.08 -7.14 -14.15
C ILE A 764 9.64 -7.03 -13.65
N VAL A 765 9.21 -7.93 -12.75
CA VAL A 765 7.94 -7.78 -12.03
C VAL A 765 8.24 -7.46 -10.57
N TYR A 766 7.91 -6.24 -10.13
CA TYR A 766 8.14 -5.75 -8.77
C TYR A 766 6.86 -5.87 -7.94
N ASN A 767 6.81 -6.83 -7.01
CA ASN A 767 5.68 -7.07 -6.12
C ASN A 767 5.84 -6.30 -4.80
N ARG A 768 4.82 -5.58 -4.36
CA ARG A 768 4.84 -4.84 -3.08
C ARG A 768 4.55 -5.75 -1.88
N LYS A 769 5.53 -6.59 -1.55
CA LYS A 769 5.47 -7.64 -0.51
C LYS A 769 6.64 -7.56 0.47
N GLU A 770 6.67 -6.52 1.30
CA GLU A 770 7.74 -6.32 2.28
C GLU A 770 7.88 -7.48 3.28
N GLY A 771 9.12 -7.76 3.68
CA GLY A 771 9.41 -8.67 4.80
C GLY A 771 8.90 -10.09 4.62
N ARG A 772 8.85 -10.64 3.39
CA ARG A 772 8.21 -11.93 3.07
C ARG A 772 6.72 -11.95 3.39
N ALA A 773 6.05 -10.83 3.08
CA ALA A 773 4.64 -10.60 3.39
C ALA A 773 4.30 -10.61 4.89
N LEU A 774 5.29 -10.36 5.77
CA LEU A 774 5.11 -10.21 7.22
C LEU A 774 5.01 -8.74 7.68
N GLY A 775 5.34 -7.80 6.80
CA GLY A 775 5.46 -6.39 7.13
C GLY A 775 6.80 -5.99 7.77
N GLU A 776 7.07 -4.69 7.77
CA GLU A 776 8.36 -4.12 8.15
C GLU A 776 8.61 -4.14 9.68
N VAL A 777 7.56 -3.97 10.49
CA VAL A 777 7.64 -4.06 11.96
C VAL A 777 8.14 -5.45 12.37
N THR A 778 7.51 -6.51 11.85
CA THR A 778 7.95 -7.90 12.08
C THR A 778 9.39 -8.13 11.62
N LYS A 779 9.75 -7.61 10.45
CA LYS A 779 11.12 -7.71 9.90
C LYS A 779 12.16 -7.12 10.85
N PHE A 780 11.91 -5.93 11.42
CA PHE A 780 12.86 -5.29 12.33
C PHE A 780 12.96 -6.01 13.67
N MET A 781 11.84 -6.53 14.20
CA MET A 781 11.86 -7.40 15.39
C MET A 781 12.71 -8.65 15.17
N VAL A 782 12.57 -9.29 14.00
CA VAL A 782 13.38 -10.46 13.63
C VAL A 782 14.86 -10.10 13.56
N TYR A 783 15.23 -8.94 13.02
CA TYR A 783 16.62 -8.49 13.00
C TYR A 783 17.20 -8.28 14.40
N ASN A 784 16.46 -7.65 15.30
CA ASN A 784 16.88 -7.50 16.69
C ASN A 784 17.09 -8.85 17.37
N ALA A 785 16.12 -9.76 17.23
CA ALA A 785 16.18 -11.08 17.84
C ALA A 785 17.33 -11.93 17.29
N ARG A 786 17.62 -11.84 15.98
CA ARG A 786 18.76 -12.50 15.33
C ARG A 786 20.09 -11.96 15.81
N LYS A 787 20.26 -10.64 15.92
CA LYS A 787 21.51 -10.04 16.37
C LYS A 787 21.84 -10.33 17.85
N ARG A 788 20.81 -10.52 18.67
CA ARG A 788 20.93 -10.67 20.14
C ARG A 788 20.78 -12.09 20.65
N GLN A 789 20.56 -13.07 19.77
CA GLN A 789 20.57 -14.47 20.19
C GLN A 789 21.99 -14.93 20.54
N GLU A 790 22.08 -16.00 21.33
CA GLU A 790 23.35 -16.68 21.57
C GLU A 790 23.98 -17.13 20.25
N GLY A 791 25.28 -16.84 20.08
CA GLY A 791 25.99 -17.06 18.82
C GLY A 791 25.80 -15.96 17.75
N GLY A 792 25.03 -14.91 18.03
CA GLY A 792 24.85 -13.77 17.12
C GLY A 792 24.00 -14.10 15.90
N ASP A 793 24.10 -13.26 14.86
CA ASP A 793 23.34 -13.44 13.62
C ASP A 793 23.96 -14.52 12.72
N SER A 794 23.67 -15.79 13.01
CA SER A 794 24.20 -16.95 12.28
C SER A 794 23.25 -17.49 11.20
N ALA A 795 23.82 -18.06 10.14
CA ALA A 795 23.04 -18.65 9.05
C ALA A 795 22.16 -19.83 9.53
N GLN A 796 22.67 -20.62 10.48
CA GLN A 796 21.96 -21.75 11.09
C GLN A 796 20.62 -21.35 11.71
N ASN A 797 20.55 -20.17 12.34
CA ASN A 797 19.37 -19.70 13.07
C ASN A 797 18.53 -18.68 12.29
N TYR A 798 18.84 -18.45 11.01
CA TYR A 798 18.21 -17.40 10.19
C TYR A 798 16.68 -17.49 10.16
N PHE A 799 16.13 -18.67 9.85
CA PHE A 799 14.68 -18.87 9.77
C PHE A 799 14.03 -19.04 11.14
N LYS A 800 14.77 -19.58 12.12
CA LYS A 800 14.23 -19.92 13.44
C LYS A 800 13.60 -18.71 14.14
N ARG A 801 14.28 -17.56 14.11
CA ARG A 801 13.76 -16.31 14.71
C ARG A 801 12.53 -15.76 13.98
N THR A 802 12.43 -16.00 12.68
CA THR A 802 11.23 -15.62 11.93
C THR A 802 10.04 -16.45 12.39
N GLU A 803 10.19 -17.78 12.47
CA GLU A 803 9.13 -18.67 12.94
C GLU A 803 8.68 -18.36 14.37
N MET A 804 9.63 -18.06 15.26
CA MET A 804 9.34 -17.73 16.65
C MET A 804 8.52 -16.45 16.81
N ILE A 805 8.67 -15.47 15.92
CA ILE A 805 7.95 -14.19 15.99
C ILE A 805 6.67 -14.21 15.15
N ALA A 806 6.71 -14.80 13.96
CA ALA A 806 5.62 -14.75 12.98
C ALA A 806 4.78 -16.02 12.90
N GLY A 807 5.29 -17.16 13.38
CA GLY A 807 4.63 -18.46 13.32
C GLY A 807 4.84 -19.20 12.00
N VAL A 808 5.64 -18.64 11.10
CA VAL A 808 5.95 -19.17 9.77
C VAL A 808 7.24 -18.53 9.25
N GLN A 809 7.97 -19.23 8.38
CA GLN A 809 9.22 -18.73 7.78
C GLN A 809 8.99 -17.72 6.65
N ASP A 810 7.89 -17.87 5.92
CA ASP A 810 7.56 -17.12 4.72
C ASP A 810 6.03 -17.12 4.51
N MET A 811 5.43 -15.94 4.33
CA MET A 811 4.00 -15.81 4.03
C MET A 811 3.73 -15.44 2.57
N ARG A 812 4.76 -15.44 1.72
CA ARG A 812 4.59 -15.14 0.30
C ARG A 812 3.98 -16.34 -0.40
N PHE A 813 2.79 -16.14 -0.94
CA PHE A 813 2.21 -17.05 -1.92
C PHE A 813 2.78 -16.73 -3.31
N GLN A 814 3.82 -17.46 -3.68
CA GLN A 814 4.43 -17.34 -5.00
C GLN A 814 3.52 -17.95 -6.08
N GLU A 815 2.53 -18.75 -5.71
CA GLU A 815 1.53 -19.31 -6.62
C GLU A 815 0.70 -18.24 -7.35
N LEU A 816 0.69 -16.99 -6.86
CA LEU A 816 0.01 -15.85 -7.49
C LEU A 816 0.93 -15.01 -8.38
N MET A 817 2.26 -15.10 -8.22
CA MET A 817 3.18 -14.29 -9.02
C MET A 817 3.21 -14.60 -10.53
N PRO A 818 2.87 -15.82 -11.04
CA PRO A 818 2.90 -16.08 -12.47
C PRO A 818 1.83 -15.31 -13.25
N ASP A 819 0.76 -14.83 -12.58
CA ASP A 819 -0.39 -14.21 -13.24
C ASP A 819 0.01 -12.98 -14.09
N ALA A 820 0.96 -12.15 -13.62
CA ALA A 820 1.49 -11.02 -14.40
C ALA A 820 2.27 -11.47 -15.65
N LEU A 821 2.97 -12.61 -15.57
CA LEU A 821 3.72 -13.17 -16.70
C LEU A 821 2.77 -13.82 -17.71
N LEU A 822 1.76 -14.54 -17.21
CA LEU A 822 0.69 -15.11 -18.02
C LEU A 822 -0.12 -14.00 -18.71
N TRP A 823 -0.34 -12.87 -18.04
CA TRP A 823 -0.96 -11.69 -18.63
C TRP A 823 -0.15 -11.09 -19.79
N LEU A 824 1.18 -11.17 -19.74
CA LEU A 824 2.07 -10.79 -20.84
C LEU A 824 2.28 -11.91 -21.88
N GLY A 825 1.59 -13.05 -21.74
CA GLY A 825 1.65 -14.16 -22.68
C GLY A 825 2.92 -15.01 -22.60
N VAL A 826 3.69 -14.91 -21.50
CA VAL A 826 4.93 -15.68 -21.30
C VAL A 826 4.65 -17.18 -21.35
N LYS A 827 5.44 -17.89 -22.16
CA LYS A 827 5.41 -19.36 -22.29
C LYS A 827 6.73 -20.01 -21.91
N LYS A 828 7.84 -19.32 -22.20
CA LYS A 828 9.21 -19.77 -21.99
C LYS A 828 10.04 -18.60 -21.48
N ILE A 829 10.93 -18.85 -20.52
CA ILE A 829 11.91 -17.92 -19.99
C ILE A 829 13.29 -18.51 -20.23
N ASP A 830 14.10 -17.86 -21.05
CA ASP A 830 15.47 -18.32 -21.32
C ASP A 830 16.36 -18.11 -20.10
N ARG A 831 16.21 -16.97 -19.42
CA ARG A 831 17.04 -16.58 -18.26
C ARG A 831 16.18 -16.07 -17.11
N PHE A 832 15.96 -16.92 -16.11
CA PHE A 832 15.22 -16.56 -14.91
C PHE A 832 16.18 -16.18 -13.78
N VAL A 833 16.24 -14.89 -13.42
CA VAL A 833 17.18 -14.37 -12.43
C VAL A 833 16.64 -14.61 -11.02
N SER A 834 16.81 -15.83 -10.51
CA SER A 834 16.32 -16.25 -9.19
C SER A 834 16.89 -17.59 -8.74
N MET A 835 17.35 -17.63 -7.49
CA MET A 835 17.65 -18.88 -6.76
C MET A 835 16.47 -19.42 -5.94
N SER A 836 15.30 -18.77 -5.96
CA SER A 836 14.13 -19.24 -5.21
C SER A 836 13.41 -20.38 -5.93
N ASP A 837 13.36 -21.55 -5.29
CA ASP A 837 12.61 -22.71 -5.80
C ASP A 837 11.11 -22.47 -5.75
N MET A 838 10.60 -21.85 -4.69
CA MET A 838 9.19 -21.44 -4.61
C MET A 838 8.75 -20.62 -5.83
N LYS A 839 9.63 -19.76 -6.36
CA LYS A 839 9.35 -18.98 -7.57
C LYS A 839 9.41 -19.85 -8.83
N TYR A 840 10.45 -20.68 -8.95
CA TYR A 840 10.58 -21.61 -10.08
C TYR A 840 9.39 -22.58 -10.16
N ASP A 841 9.04 -23.23 -9.05
CA ASP A 841 7.94 -24.19 -8.96
C ASP A 841 6.60 -23.54 -9.32
N ALA A 842 6.34 -22.31 -8.84
CA ALA A 842 5.13 -21.58 -9.20
C ALA A 842 5.02 -21.31 -10.72
N LEU A 843 6.14 -21.03 -11.41
CA LEU A 843 6.17 -20.87 -12.87
C LEU A 843 5.94 -22.21 -13.59
N ALA A 844 6.67 -23.25 -13.17
CA ALA A 844 6.55 -24.58 -13.74
C ALA A 844 5.13 -25.15 -13.60
N ASN A 845 4.51 -24.97 -12.43
CA ASN A 845 3.15 -25.43 -12.13
C ASN A 845 2.07 -24.80 -13.03
N VAL A 846 2.29 -23.58 -13.53
CA VAL A 846 1.37 -22.95 -14.49
C VAL A 846 1.75 -23.21 -15.96
N GLY A 847 2.80 -23.99 -16.20
CA GLY A 847 3.27 -24.39 -17.53
C GLY A 847 4.19 -23.38 -18.23
N ILE A 848 4.86 -22.50 -17.47
CA ILE A 848 5.93 -21.66 -18.02
C ILE A 848 7.24 -22.44 -17.95
N GLU A 849 7.86 -22.68 -19.11
CA GLU A 849 9.18 -23.32 -19.19
C GLU A 849 10.27 -22.34 -18.76
N VAL A 850 11.18 -22.78 -17.88
CA VAL A 850 12.37 -22.01 -17.49
C VAL A 850 13.61 -22.78 -17.93
N VAL A 851 14.36 -22.22 -18.89
CA VAL A 851 15.53 -22.87 -19.49
C VAL A 851 16.73 -22.77 -18.56
N THR A 852 17.08 -21.56 -18.12
CA THR A 852 18.23 -21.32 -17.22
C THR A 852 17.82 -20.49 -16.02
N ARG A 853 18.25 -20.91 -14.84
CA ARG A 853 18.18 -20.10 -13.61
C ARG A 853 19.52 -19.38 -13.42
N VAL A 854 19.49 -18.06 -13.33
CA VAL A 854 20.67 -17.21 -13.15
C VAL A 854 20.80 -16.86 -11.68
N ASP A 855 21.94 -17.19 -11.09
CA ASP A 855 22.29 -16.86 -9.71
C ASP A 855 22.97 -15.49 -9.62
N ILE A 856 22.96 -14.89 -8.44
CA ILE A 856 23.72 -13.66 -8.21
C ILE A 856 25.22 -13.94 -8.27
N PRO A 857 25.99 -13.08 -8.97
CA PRO A 857 27.45 -13.07 -8.90
C PRO A 857 27.95 -12.88 -7.46
N GLU A 858 29.00 -13.58 -7.07
CA GLU A 858 29.53 -13.57 -5.69
C GLU A 858 30.04 -12.19 -5.29
N GLU A 859 30.61 -11.44 -6.23
CA GLU A 859 31.11 -10.07 -6.05
C GLU A 859 30.00 -9.05 -5.75
N LEU A 860 28.74 -9.37 -6.07
CA LEU A 860 27.59 -8.52 -5.77
C LEU A 860 26.94 -8.87 -4.42
N VAL A 861 27.38 -9.92 -3.73
CA VAL A 861 26.84 -10.32 -2.42
C VAL A 861 27.53 -9.51 -1.32
N PRO A 862 26.81 -8.64 -0.58
CA PRO A 862 27.38 -7.95 0.57
C PRO A 862 27.86 -8.95 1.63
N ALA A 863 28.90 -8.59 2.38
CA ALA A 863 29.50 -9.47 3.39
C ALA A 863 28.48 -9.98 4.43
N ASP A 864 27.65 -9.08 4.96
CA ASP A 864 26.59 -9.43 5.93
C ASP A 864 25.47 -10.27 5.32
N ALA A 865 25.21 -10.10 4.02
CA ALA A 865 24.19 -10.88 3.31
C ALA A 865 24.60 -12.34 3.08
N LYS A 866 25.86 -12.73 3.35
CA LYS A 866 26.29 -14.13 3.30
C LYS A 866 25.52 -15.01 4.28
N VAL A 867 25.14 -14.47 5.44
CA VAL A 867 24.26 -15.15 6.42
C VAL A 867 22.94 -15.56 5.76
N GLU A 868 22.33 -14.65 5.01
CA GLU A 868 21.09 -14.91 4.28
C GLU A 868 21.29 -15.94 3.15
N ILE A 869 22.35 -15.78 2.34
CA ILE A 869 22.59 -16.66 1.19
C ILE A 869 22.87 -18.09 1.64
N ASP A 870 23.77 -18.28 2.60
CA ASP A 870 24.11 -19.61 3.10
C ASP A 870 22.91 -20.31 3.75
N ALA A 871 22.12 -19.56 4.53
CA ALA A 871 20.89 -20.08 5.14
C ALA A 871 19.86 -20.53 4.09
N LYS A 872 19.67 -19.74 3.03
CA LYS A 872 18.74 -20.07 1.95
C LYS A 872 19.20 -21.27 1.15
N VAL A 873 20.48 -21.31 0.76
CA VAL A 873 21.06 -22.45 0.03
C VAL A 873 20.95 -23.73 0.87
N PHE A 874 21.21 -23.65 2.17
CA PHE A 874 21.00 -24.79 3.07
C PHE A 874 19.54 -25.22 3.17
N ALA A 875 18.60 -24.27 3.23
CA ALA A 875 17.16 -24.54 3.24
C ALA A 875 16.62 -25.07 1.90
N GLY A 876 17.50 -25.38 0.94
CA GLY A 876 17.18 -26.04 -0.31
C GLY A 876 17.14 -25.12 -1.51
N TYR A 877 17.28 -23.80 -1.36
CA TYR A 877 17.24 -22.87 -2.50
C TYR A 877 18.33 -23.24 -3.51
N PHE A 878 18.01 -23.09 -4.81
CA PHE A 878 18.94 -23.34 -5.90
C PHE A 878 20.32 -22.72 -5.67
N ALA A 879 21.29 -23.61 -5.52
CA ALA A 879 22.68 -23.24 -5.24
C ALA A 879 23.45 -22.81 -6.49
N GLY A 880 22.97 -23.16 -7.70
CA GLY A 880 23.76 -23.00 -8.92
C GLY A 880 25.11 -23.70 -8.76
N ASN A 881 26.19 -22.93 -8.87
CA ASN A 881 27.57 -23.41 -8.67
C ASN A 881 28.06 -23.32 -7.20
N LYS A 882 27.23 -22.82 -6.28
CA LYS A 882 27.60 -22.60 -4.88
C LYS A 882 27.65 -23.93 -4.12
N LYS A 883 28.62 -24.09 -3.21
CA LYS A 883 28.71 -25.25 -2.32
C LYS A 883 27.60 -25.18 -1.27
N VAL A 884 26.78 -26.22 -1.18
CA VAL A 884 25.84 -26.38 -0.07
C VAL A 884 26.62 -26.72 1.19
N LYS A 885 26.56 -25.83 2.19
CA LYS A 885 27.20 -26.02 3.49
C LYS A 885 26.45 -27.06 4.32
N THR A 886 27.16 -27.83 5.13
CA THR A 886 26.59 -28.68 6.17
C THR A 886 26.06 -27.85 7.35
N TRP A 887 25.22 -28.45 8.20
CA TRP A 887 24.65 -27.77 9.38
C TRP A 887 25.72 -27.19 10.31
N ASP A 888 26.83 -27.90 10.49
CA ASP A 888 27.95 -27.45 11.34
C ASP A 888 28.75 -26.33 10.66
N GLU A 889 28.93 -26.40 9.33
CA GLU A 889 29.61 -25.35 8.57
C GLU A 889 28.84 -24.01 8.59
N LEU A 890 27.51 -24.02 8.77
CA LEU A 890 26.70 -22.80 8.90
C LEU A 890 27.00 -21.99 10.16
N GLN A 891 27.53 -22.61 11.21
CA GLN A 891 27.88 -21.90 12.44
C GLN A 891 29.02 -20.90 12.23
N GLY A 892 29.88 -21.16 11.23
CA GLY A 892 30.95 -20.25 10.85
C GLY A 892 30.50 -19.02 10.05
N THR A 893 29.27 -19.02 9.50
CA THR A 893 28.71 -17.85 8.81
C THR A 893 27.97 -16.97 9.81
N ILE A 894 28.67 -15.96 10.32
CA ILE A 894 28.19 -15.02 11.32
C ILE A 894 28.20 -13.61 10.73
N GLY A 895 27.08 -12.89 10.86
CA GLY A 895 26.97 -11.48 10.49
C GLY A 895 27.58 -10.56 11.56
N ARG A 896 27.57 -9.24 11.32
CA ARG A 896 28.04 -8.27 12.32
C ARG A 896 27.35 -8.44 13.68
N THR A 897 28.13 -8.27 14.75
CA THR A 897 27.63 -8.38 16.12
C THR A 897 26.81 -7.14 16.51
N ALA A 898 26.06 -7.24 17.62
CA ALA A 898 25.37 -6.09 18.18
C ALA A 898 26.35 -4.97 18.61
N ASP A 899 27.55 -5.35 19.06
CA ASP A 899 28.60 -4.43 19.56
C ASP A 899 29.38 -3.72 18.44
N ASP A 900 29.40 -4.28 17.22
CA ASP A 900 29.96 -3.63 16.03
C ASP A 900 29.16 -2.38 15.61
N ASN A 901 27.94 -2.20 16.13
CA ASN A 901 27.13 -0.99 15.98
C ASN A 901 27.30 -0.09 17.22
N LEU A 902 28.51 0.41 17.49
CA LEU A 902 28.86 1.33 18.60
C LEU A 902 28.32 0.88 19.97
N LYS A 903 29.19 0.28 20.81
CA LYS A 903 29.01 0.00 22.26
C LYS A 903 27.65 0.45 22.81
N VAL A 904 26.66 -0.43 22.74
CA VAL A 904 25.39 -0.24 23.43
C VAL A 904 25.68 -0.60 24.88
N ASP A 905 25.84 0.40 25.75
CA ASP A 905 25.90 0.15 27.17
C ASP A 905 24.65 -0.64 27.57
N LYS A 906 24.87 -1.77 28.25
CA LYS A 906 23.80 -2.60 28.79
C LYS A 906 22.83 -1.69 29.53
N ILE A 907 21.58 -1.66 29.08
CA ILE A 907 20.49 -1.00 29.79
C ILE A 907 20.45 -1.62 31.20
N SER A 908 20.98 -0.91 32.19
CA SER A 908 20.77 -1.23 33.60
C SER A 908 19.34 -0.83 33.93
N ALA A 909 18.57 -1.77 34.46
CA ALA A 909 17.20 -1.56 34.91
C ALA A 909 17.11 -0.32 35.83
N ALA A 910 16.30 0.66 35.42
CA ALA A 910 15.85 1.78 36.24
C ALA A 910 14.35 1.96 36.04
#